data_AF-A0AAV8RH74-F1
#
_entry.id   AF-A0AAV8RH74-F1
#
_cell.length_a   1.000
_cell.length_b   1.000
_cell.length_c   1.000
_cell.angle_alpha   90.00
_cell.angle_beta   90.00
_cell.angle_gamma   90.00
#
_symmetry.space_group_name_H-M   'P 1'
#
loop_
_entity.id
_entity.type
_entity.pdbx_description
1 polymer ?
#
loop_
_entity_poly.entity_id
_entity_poly.type
_entity_poly.pdbx_seq_one_letter_code
_entity_poly.pdbx_strand_id
1 'polypeptide(L)'
;MHGRPRKDPRPKDAAAKAAHLHDLQAQLLQNHRNRTYTKEALASCSKLLEINPEVYTPWNYRKLALQHNLDGVTDPDAVKSAIEDELRVVEIALRTNPKSYAAWYHRKWVLGRRLMPVEFEREFRLLDLLLKADQRNFHGWNYRRFVAKLKNVPDEEELKFTKKMIDTNFSNYSAWHNRSALLSHLLKKKSQGFDSKKNTLTEEYELVHDALFTDQSDQSGWFYHLWLLDQTVCLDDPQLISSWPTHKSDLILSKSNKIDGYQLFPSSNSSSFSLLHTGTFPIILYFNKAVKNIDSSTVSVSSLFVTNEDLNWRPLSTNNSGEACCWVTFLTVPEENCSSSTSYPVEVCLDRYKDIVSSNVSDCKNPSKFTFTVTFRSHSLEQTSKESVEENVVWNYVDICNPQESPCLMSFDQLSINGDHAGEGFKWNLQILSNEIELFREFNDEDSKFVKLTLARLLVAHDLMVPNGSHNHIKSHSGEVLTLYDDLMKLDPSHKRYYEDEQSMVLMDQLTSDKDSLIKHCWQFDEPTSSSFHRQYCLRLNDLSLTRIGSVKNILWVQMLDLSHNKLHSVEGLEALQLLACLNLSNNQISSFTALEPLKLLSSLRVLDVSFNMIGAHTIDTTRYLCSSPLSHTLDAKQLNVGYEKETTEVCDRWEVTLLFRALRLTQLDIKGNAVLNEKFSVLATELLPSLKWLDGKRVR
;
A
#
# COMPACT_ATOMS: atom_id res chain seq x y z
N MET A 1 -18.29 -30.72 0.60
CA MET A 1 -17.17 -30.28 1.46
C MET A 1 -17.66 -29.60 2.72
N HIS A 2 -18.62 -28.68 2.66
CA HIS A 2 -19.11 -27.95 3.85
C HIS A 2 -20.35 -28.59 4.49
N GLY A 3 -20.50 -28.43 5.81
CA GLY A 3 -21.71 -28.76 6.57
C GLY A 3 -22.11 -30.24 6.60
N ARG A 4 -21.25 -31.17 6.13
CA ARG A 4 -21.54 -32.60 6.17
C ARG A 4 -21.27 -33.14 7.57
N PRO A 5 -22.30 -33.61 8.31
CA PRO A 5 -22.07 -34.30 9.56
C PRO A 5 -21.24 -35.56 9.26
N ARG A 6 -20.23 -35.85 10.08
CA ARG A 6 -19.50 -37.13 9.97
C ARG A 6 -20.51 -38.25 10.24
N LYS A 7 -20.82 -39.04 9.22
CA LYS A 7 -21.66 -40.24 9.30
C LYS A 7 -20.88 -41.41 8.72
N ASP A 8 -21.07 -42.61 9.28
CA ASP A 8 -20.43 -43.80 8.76
C ASP A 8 -20.85 -44.08 7.31
N PRO A 9 -19.89 -44.41 6.42
CA PRO A 9 -20.19 -44.61 5.01
C PRO A 9 -21.06 -45.85 4.82
N ARG A 10 -22.21 -45.68 4.16
CA ARG A 10 -23.03 -46.79 3.62
C ARG A 10 -22.53 -47.11 2.20
N PRO A 11 -21.76 -48.20 1.97
CA PRO A 11 -20.95 -48.34 0.75
C PRO A 11 -21.76 -48.64 -0.52
N LYS A 12 -22.87 -49.39 -0.41
CA LYS A 12 -23.58 -49.93 -1.58
C LYS A 12 -24.32 -48.87 -2.40
N ASP A 13 -24.93 -47.86 -1.75
CA ASP A 13 -25.66 -46.80 -2.43
C ASP A 13 -24.74 -45.76 -3.09
N ALA A 14 -23.50 -45.64 -2.62
CA ALA A 14 -22.51 -44.69 -3.15
C ALA A 14 -21.93 -45.17 -4.49
N ALA A 15 -21.63 -46.47 -4.61
CA ALA A 15 -21.05 -47.05 -5.82
C ALA A 15 -22.01 -46.96 -7.03
N ALA A 16 -23.29 -47.27 -6.84
CA ALA A 16 -24.29 -47.19 -7.91
C ALA A 16 -24.50 -45.75 -8.40
N LYS A 17 -24.53 -44.77 -7.49
CA LYS A 17 -24.62 -43.34 -7.84
C LYS A 17 -23.38 -42.83 -8.58
N ALA A 18 -22.20 -43.29 -8.17
CA ALA A 18 -20.95 -42.95 -8.85
C ALA A 18 -20.90 -43.54 -10.27
N ALA A 19 -21.28 -44.80 -10.44
CA ALA A 19 -21.37 -45.44 -11.76
C ALA A 19 -22.31 -44.67 -12.70
N HIS A 20 -23.52 -44.34 -12.22
CA HIS A 20 -24.47 -43.56 -13.00
C HIS A 20 -23.91 -42.17 -13.41
N LEU A 21 -23.20 -41.49 -12.50
CA LEU A 21 -22.55 -40.21 -12.80
C LEU A 21 -21.47 -40.36 -13.87
N HIS A 22 -20.66 -41.42 -13.80
CA HIS A 22 -19.63 -41.70 -14.79
C HIS A 22 -20.22 -41.98 -16.17
N ASP A 23 -21.32 -42.72 -16.26
CA ASP A 23 -22.02 -42.98 -17.51
C ASP A 23 -22.51 -41.68 -18.16
N LEU A 24 -23.13 -40.80 -17.38
CA LEU A 24 -23.58 -39.48 -17.85
C LEU A 24 -22.40 -38.61 -18.33
N GLN A 25 -21.27 -38.64 -17.62
CA GLN A 25 -20.05 -37.92 -18.03
C GLN A 25 -19.47 -38.46 -19.33
N ALA A 26 -19.40 -39.79 -19.48
CA ALA A 26 -18.91 -40.44 -20.69
C ALA A 26 -19.79 -40.10 -21.90
N GLN A 27 -21.12 -40.17 -21.74
CA GLN A 27 -22.08 -39.77 -22.76
C GLN A 27 -21.92 -38.30 -23.16
N LEU A 28 -21.76 -37.38 -22.19
CA LEU A 28 -21.53 -35.96 -22.48
C LEU A 28 -20.26 -35.76 -23.32
N LEU A 29 -19.15 -36.40 -22.94
CA LEU A 29 -17.89 -36.27 -23.66
C LEU A 29 -17.97 -36.83 -25.08
N GLN A 30 -18.68 -37.95 -25.28
CA GLN A 30 -18.92 -38.51 -26.60
C GLN A 30 -19.77 -37.56 -27.47
N ASN A 31 -20.88 -37.06 -26.92
CA ASN A 31 -21.74 -36.10 -27.62
C ASN A 31 -20.98 -34.80 -27.96
N HIS A 32 -20.12 -34.32 -27.06
CA HIS A 32 -19.29 -33.16 -27.31
C HIS A 32 -18.27 -33.38 -28.43
N ARG A 33 -17.55 -34.51 -28.43
CA ARG A 33 -16.60 -34.87 -29.50
C ARG A 33 -17.29 -34.95 -30.87
N ASN A 34 -18.49 -35.50 -30.90
CA ASN A 34 -19.26 -35.68 -32.13
C ASN A 34 -20.14 -34.47 -32.50
N ARG A 35 -20.10 -33.38 -31.72
CA ARG A 35 -20.95 -32.19 -31.89
C ARG A 35 -22.46 -32.51 -32.00
N THR A 36 -22.94 -33.46 -31.20
CA THR A 36 -24.31 -34.00 -31.28
C THR A 36 -25.28 -33.26 -30.35
N TYR A 37 -25.98 -32.24 -30.85
CA TYR A 37 -26.82 -31.35 -30.03
C TYR A 37 -28.32 -31.68 -30.02
N THR A 38 -28.68 -32.97 -30.02
CA THR A 38 -30.10 -33.40 -30.01
C THR A 38 -30.79 -33.16 -28.66
N LYS A 39 -32.12 -33.23 -28.64
CA LYS A 39 -32.91 -33.08 -27.40
C LYS A 39 -32.53 -34.14 -26.35
N GLU A 40 -32.23 -35.36 -26.77
CA GLU A 40 -31.81 -36.47 -25.91
C GLU A 40 -30.43 -36.20 -25.29
N ALA A 41 -29.49 -35.69 -26.09
CA ALA A 41 -28.16 -35.32 -25.62
C ALA A 41 -28.22 -34.17 -24.60
N LEU A 42 -29.07 -33.17 -24.85
CA LEU A 42 -29.31 -32.08 -23.90
C LEU A 42 -30.03 -32.54 -22.63
N ALA A 43 -30.97 -33.48 -22.72
CA ALA A 43 -31.64 -34.05 -21.55
C ALA A 43 -30.67 -34.85 -20.66
N SER A 44 -29.76 -35.63 -21.26
CA SER A 44 -28.70 -36.34 -20.52
C SER A 44 -27.76 -35.34 -19.82
N CYS A 45 -27.38 -34.26 -20.51
CA CYS A 45 -26.61 -33.16 -19.93
C CYS A 45 -27.34 -32.46 -18.76
N SER A 46 -28.65 -32.22 -18.88
CA SER A 46 -29.46 -31.62 -17.80
C SER A 46 -29.46 -32.50 -16.55
N LYS A 47 -29.61 -33.82 -16.68
CA LYS A 47 -29.55 -34.76 -15.55
C LYS A 47 -28.20 -34.71 -14.84
N LEU A 48 -27.11 -34.60 -15.60
CA LEU A 48 -25.77 -34.46 -15.03
C LEU A 48 -25.64 -33.17 -14.20
N LEU A 49 -26.17 -32.06 -14.69
CA LEU A 49 -26.16 -30.76 -14.00
C LEU A 49 -27.08 -30.71 -12.78
N GLU A 50 -28.20 -31.45 -12.81
CA GLU A 50 -29.09 -31.62 -11.65
C GLU A 50 -28.37 -32.32 -10.49
N ILE A 51 -27.54 -33.33 -10.81
CA ILE A 51 -26.74 -34.07 -9.81
C ILE A 51 -25.55 -33.23 -9.33
N ASN A 52 -24.82 -32.59 -10.24
CA ASN A 52 -23.65 -31.78 -9.91
C ASN A 52 -23.54 -30.52 -10.78
N PRO A 53 -24.07 -29.37 -10.30
CA PRO A 53 -24.06 -28.13 -11.05
C PRO A 53 -22.69 -27.44 -11.08
N GLU A 54 -21.68 -27.91 -10.32
CA GLU A 54 -20.33 -27.30 -10.28
C GLU A 54 -19.45 -27.69 -11.47
N VAL A 55 -19.86 -28.68 -12.27
CA VAL A 55 -19.05 -29.12 -13.41
C VAL A 55 -19.22 -28.14 -14.57
N TYR A 56 -18.16 -27.41 -14.92
CA TYR A 56 -18.19 -26.38 -15.97
C TYR A 56 -18.38 -26.93 -17.39
N THR A 57 -17.85 -28.13 -17.68
CA THR A 57 -17.87 -28.72 -19.03
C THR A 57 -19.29 -28.90 -19.59
N PRO A 58 -20.27 -29.49 -18.86
CA PRO A 58 -21.65 -29.57 -19.32
C PRO A 58 -22.28 -28.20 -19.61
N TRP A 59 -22.04 -27.19 -18.77
CA TRP A 59 -22.54 -25.82 -19.04
C TRP A 59 -21.97 -25.26 -20.35
N ASN A 60 -20.67 -25.42 -20.58
CA ASN A 60 -20.05 -24.98 -21.83
C ASN A 60 -20.58 -25.75 -23.05
N TYR A 61 -20.80 -27.05 -22.90
CA TYR A 61 -21.45 -27.87 -23.93
C TYR A 61 -22.86 -27.34 -24.26
N ARG A 62 -23.67 -26.97 -23.25
CA ARG A 62 -24.99 -26.37 -23.48
C ARG A 62 -24.92 -25.03 -24.20
N LYS A 63 -23.93 -24.17 -23.89
CA LYS A 63 -23.73 -22.90 -24.61
C LYS A 63 -23.49 -23.13 -26.10
N LEU A 64 -22.62 -24.09 -26.43
CA LEU A 64 -22.34 -24.48 -27.82
C LEU A 64 -23.59 -25.03 -28.50
N ALA A 65 -24.35 -25.89 -27.80
CA ALA A 65 -25.58 -26.46 -28.32
C ALA A 65 -26.65 -25.39 -28.59
N LEU A 66 -26.84 -24.44 -27.67
CA LEU A 66 -27.78 -23.34 -27.86
C LEU A 66 -27.39 -22.47 -29.06
N GLN A 67 -26.10 -22.14 -29.19
CA GLN A 67 -25.60 -21.38 -30.35
C GLN A 67 -25.83 -22.13 -31.66
N HIS A 68 -25.53 -23.43 -31.70
CA HIS A 68 -25.72 -24.25 -32.89
C HIS A 68 -27.20 -24.41 -33.26
N ASN A 69 -28.06 -24.72 -32.28
CA ASN A 69 -29.47 -25.02 -32.52
C ASN A 69 -30.31 -23.78 -32.87
N LEU A 70 -29.81 -22.58 -32.56
CA LEU A 70 -30.44 -21.32 -32.94
C LEU A 70 -29.80 -20.67 -34.17
N ASP A 71 -28.75 -21.28 -34.75
CA ASP A 71 -28.12 -20.75 -35.95
C ASP A 71 -29.10 -20.81 -37.13
N GLY A 72 -29.35 -19.66 -37.77
CA GLY A 72 -30.32 -19.52 -38.86
C GLY A 72 -31.80 -19.65 -38.47
N VAL A 73 -32.15 -19.83 -37.19
CA VAL A 73 -33.55 -19.90 -36.73
C VAL A 73 -34.12 -18.50 -36.56
N THR A 74 -35.22 -18.21 -37.28
CA THR A 74 -35.92 -16.90 -37.22
C THR A 74 -37.26 -16.95 -36.49
N ASP A 75 -37.76 -18.15 -36.15
CA ASP A 75 -39.02 -18.33 -35.43
C ASP A 75 -38.89 -17.88 -33.95
N PRO A 76 -39.61 -16.82 -33.54
CA PRO A 76 -39.55 -16.30 -32.17
C PRO A 76 -40.00 -17.30 -31.11
N ASP A 77 -40.96 -18.18 -31.42
CA ASP A 77 -41.50 -19.14 -30.46
C ASP A 77 -40.49 -20.27 -30.18
N ALA A 78 -39.79 -20.74 -31.23
CA ALA A 78 -38.68 -21.68 -31.08
C ALA A 78 -37.53 -21.09 -30.26
N VAL A 79 -37.15 -19.82 -30.50
CA VAL A 79 -36.12 -19.12 -29.71
C VAL A 79 -36.55 -18.99 -28.26
N LYS A 80 -37.79 -18.55 -28.01
CA LYS A 80 -38.35 -18.41 -26.66
C LYS A 80 -38.32 -19.74 -25.90
N SER A 81 -38.79 -20.82 -26.53
CA SER A 81 -38.80 -22.16 -25.95
C SER A 81 -37.39 -22.63 -25.55
N ALA A 82 -36.40 -22.45 -26.43
CA ALA A 82 -35.01 -22.82 -26.14
C ALA A 82 -34.41 -22.03 -24.96
N ILE A 83 -34.71 -20.72 -24.86
CA ILE A 83 -34.25 -19.88 -23.75
C ILE A 83 -34.92 -20.26 -22.44
N GLU A 84 -36.23 -20.49 -22.45
CA GLU A 84 -36.98 -20.93 -21.26
C GLU A 84 -36.47 -22.29 -20.75
N ASP A 85 -36.12 -23.21 -21.64
CA ASP A 85 -35.52 -24.49 -21.28
C ASP A 85 -34.15 -24.33 -20.61
N GLU A 86 -33.27 -23.45 -21.13
CA GLU A 86 -32.00 -23.16 -20.47
C GLU A 86 -32.18 -22.54 -19.07
N LEU A 87 -33.11 -21.59 -18.94
CA LEU A 87 -33.41 -20.97 -17.64
C LEU A 87 -34.00 -21.98 -16.66
N ARG A 88 -34.79 -22.95 -17.13
CA ARG A 88 -35.33 -24.05 -16.32
C ARG A 88 -34.23 -24.98 -15.81
N VAL A 89 -33.25 -25.33 -16.64
CA VAL A 89 -32.09 -26.15 -16.23
C VAL A 89 -31.28 -25.44 -15.15
N VAL A 90 -31.06 -24.13 -15.32
CA VAL A 90 -30.42 -23.30 -14.29
C VAL A 90 -31.22 -23.29 -12.99
N GLU A 91 -32.55 -23.12 -13.05
CA GLU A 91 -33.40 -23.11 -11.85
C GLU A 91 -33.33 -24.44 -11.10
N ILE A 92 -33.34 -25.57 -11.80
CA ILE A 92 -33.15 -26.90 -11.20
C ILE A 92 -31.78 -27.01 -10.52
N ALA A 93 -30.71 -26.61 -11.23
CA ALA A 93 -29.35 -26.60 -10.70
C ALA A 93 -29.21 -25.73 -9.44
N LEU A 94 -29.82 -24.54 -9.43
CA LEU A 94 -29.78 -23.62 -8.29
C LEU A 94 -30.63 -24.08 -7.10
N ARG A 95 -31.69 -24.86 -7.32
CA ARG A 95 -32.41 -25.53 -6.23
C ARG A 95 -31.54 -26.58 -5.54
N THR A 96 -30.71 -27.30 -6.31
CA THR A 96 -29.74 -28.26 -5.76
C THR A 96 -28.60 -27.55 -5.03
N ASN A 97 -28.00 -26.53 -5.66
CA ASN A 97 -26.95 -25.72 -5.07
C ASN A 97 -27.12 -24.22 -5.40
N PRO A 98 -27.69 -23.42 -4.48
CA PRO A 98 -27.89 -21.99 -4.71
C PRO A 98 -26.59 -21.18 -4.71
N LYS A 99 -25.45 -21.81 -4.38
CA LYS A 99 -24.10 -21.21 -4.38
C LYS A 99 -23.24 -21.73 -5.53
N SER A 100 -23.87 -22.22 -6.59
CA SER A 100 -23.15 -22.72 -7.77
C SER A 100 -22.66 -21.59 -8.67
N TYR A 101 -21.33 -21.45 -8.78
CA TYR A 101 -20.74 -20.44 -9.66
C TYR A 101 -21.13 -20.67 -11.12
N ALA A 102 -21.07 -21.92 -11.57
CA ALA A 102 -21.29 -22.25 -12.97
C ALA A 102 -22.76 -22.02 -13.39
N ALA A 103 -23.73 -22.37 -12.54
CA ALA A 103 -25.14 -22.13 -12.81
C ALA A 103 -25.48 -20.63 -12.87
N TRP A 104 -25.01 -19.82 -11.90
CA TRP A 104 -25.21 -18.37 -11.92
C TRP A 104 -24.54 -17.71 -13.12
N TYR A 105 -23.34 -18.17 -13.49
CA TYR A 105 -22.65 -17.67 -14.68
C TYR A 105 -23.44 -18.01 -15.95
N HIS A 106 -23.95 -19.23 -16.08
CA HIS A 106 -24.77 -19.64 -17.23
C HIS A 106 -26.04 -18.81 -17.34
N ARG A 107 -26.75 -18.54 -16.23
CA ARG A 107 -27.92 -17.64 -16.22
C ARG A 107 -27.59 -16.25 -16.76
N LYS A 108 -26.52 -15.63 -16.24
CA LYS A 108 -26.05 -14.32 -16.71
C LYS A 108 -25.68 -14.34 -18.19
N TRP A 109 -25.06 -15.43 -18.65
CA TRP A 109 -24.72 -15.60 -20.06
C TRP A 109 -25.99 -15.67 -20.93
N VAL A 110 -26.98 -16.49 -20.57
CA VAL A 110 -28.25 -16.61 -21.31
C VAL A 110 -28.96 -15.26 -21.41
N LEU A 111 -29.14 -14.54 -20.29
CA LEU A 111 -29.79 -13.23 -20.30
C LEU A 111 -28.95 -12.15 -21.01
N GLY A 112 -27.63 -12.20 -20.86
CA GLY A 112 -26.70 -11.26 -21.48
C GLY A 112 -26.66 -11.35 -23.00
N ARG A 113 -27.05 -12.50 -23.58
CA ARG A 113 -27.17 -12.68 -25.04
C ARG A 113 -28.33 -11.87 -25.64
N ARG A 114 -29.30 -11.42 -24.83
CA ARG A 114 -30.48 -10.63 -25.26
C ARG A 114 -31.21 -11.22 -26.47
N LEU A 115 -31.27 -12.55 -26.55
CA LEU A 115 -31.98 -13.25 -27.64
C LEU A 115 -33.50 -13.07 -27.54
N MET A 116 -34.01 -12.77 -26.34
CA MET A 116 -35.40 -12.40 -26.06
C MET A 116 -35.47 -11.26 -25.05
N PRO A 117 -36.59 -10.51 -25.00
CA PRO A 117 -36.86 -9.56 -23.92
C PRO A 117 -36.74 -10.26 -22.56
N VAL A 118 -36.02 -9.63 -21.63
CA VAL A 118 -35.80 -10.20 -20.30
C VAL A 118 -37.02 -9.93 -19.42
N GLU A 119 -37.59 -10.98 -18.84
CA GLU A 119 -38.67 -10.88 -17.85
C GLU A 119 -38.10 -10.43 -16.48
N PHE A 120 -37.79 -9.14 -16.34
CA PHE A 120 -37.13 -8.62 -15.15
C PHE A 120 -37.90 -8.91 -13.85
N GLU A 121 -39.23 -8.88 -13.87
CA GLU A 121 -40.06 -9.21 -12.70
C GLU A 121 -39.84 -10.65 -12.21
N ARG A 122 -39.57 -11.60 -13.11
CA ARG A 122 -39.22 -12.97 -12.74
C ARG A 122 -37.85 -13.02 -12.07
N GLU A 123 -36.88 -12.27 -12.58
CA GLU A 123 -35.52 -12.22 -12.04
C GLU A 123 -35.46 -11.54 -10.66
N PHE A 124 -36.20 -10.45 -10.46
CA PHE A 124 -36.29 -9.81 -9.14
C PHE A 124 -37.03 -10.68 -8.13
N ARG A 125 -38.10 -11.39 -8.51
CA ARG A 125 -38.73 -12.38 -7.63
C ARG A 125 -37.78 -13.51 -7.22
N LEU A 126 -36.96 -14.01 -8.15
CA LEU A 126 -35.94 -15.01 -7.84
C LEU A 126 -34.93 -14.47 -6.82
N LEU A 127 -34.47 -13.23 -7.01
CA LEU A 127 -33.57 -12.54 -6.09
C LEU A 127 -34.19 -12.36 -4.71
N ASP A 128 -35.46 -11.95 -4.64
CA ASP A 128 -36.18 -11.79 -3.37
C ASP A 128 -36.28 -13.12 -2.61
N LEU A 129 -36.60 -14.22 -3.31
CA LEU A 129 -36.63 -15.56 -2.70
C LEU A 129 -35.24 -15.98 -2.20
N LEU A 130 -34.20 -15.73 -2.99
CA LEU A 130 -32.83 -16.12 -2.67
C LEU A 130 -32.29 -15.33 -1.46
N LEU A 131 -32.45 -14.01 -1.47
CA LEU A 131 -31.95 -13.13 -0.41
C LEU A 131 -32.82 -13.23 0.85
N LYS A 132 -34.11 -13.57 0.74
CA LYS A 132 -34.92 -13.93 1.91
C LYS A 132 -34.45 -15.22 2.56
N ALA A 133 -33.99 -16.20 1.78
CA ALA A 133 -33.47 -17.47 2.31
C ALA A 133 -32.05 -17.35 2.88
N ASP A 134 -31.17 -16.60 2.23
CA ASP A 134 -29.81 -16.30 2.68
C ASP A 134 -29.44 -14.87 2.29
N GLN A 135 -29.64 -13.93 3.23
CA GLN A 135 -29.38 -12.50 3.04
C GLN A 135 -27.90 -12.20 2.76
N ARG A 136 -26.99 -13.12 3.11
CA ARG A 136 -25.54 -13.00 2.92
C ARG A 136 -25.07 -13.75 1.67
N ASN A 137 -25.98 -14.24 0.83
CA ASN A 137 -25.61 -14.94 -0.39
C ASN A 137 -24.99 -13.95 -1.41
N PHE A 138 -23.66 -13.92 -1.45
CA PHE A 138 -22.93 -13.02 -2.36
C PHE A 138 -23.22 -13.31 -3.85
N HIS A 139 -23.60 -14.54 -4.23
CA HIS A 139 -24.03 -14.80 -5.61
C HIS A 139 -25.34 -14.09 -5.94
N GLY A 140 -26.27 -14.04 -4.98
CA GLY A 140 -27.52 -13.29 -5.10
C GLY A 140 -27.26 -11.80 -5.28
N TRP A 141 -26.41 -11.21 -4.43
CA TRP A 141 -26.02 -9.80 -4.56
C TRP A 141 -25.30 -9.51 -5.89
N ASN A 142 -24.36 -10.37 -6.29
CA ASN A 142 -23.67 -10.26 -7.58
C ASN A 142 -24.65 -10.35 -8.76
N TYR A 143 -25.63 -11.24 -8.68
CA TYR A 143 -26.65 -11.40 -9.70
C TYR A 143 -27.60 -10.21 -9.73
N ARG A 144 -27.99 -9.66 -8.58
CA ARG A 144 -28.78 -8.43 -8.49
C ARG A 144 -28.11 -7.27 -9.20
N ARG A 145 -26.81 -7.02 -8.93
CA ARG A 145 -26.06 -5.95 -9.64
C ARG A 145 -26.04 -6.14 -11.15
N PHE A 146 -25.94 -7.38 -11.62
CA PHE A 146 -26.04 -7.70 -13.05
C PHE A 146 -27.43 -7.38 -13.62
N VAL A 147 -28.50 -7.84 -12.97
CA VAL A 147 -29.89 -7.64 -13.43
C VAL A 147 -30.29 -6.16 -13.36
N ALA A 148 -29.95 -5.46 -12.28
CA ALA A 148 -30.19 -4.03 -12.10
C ALA A 148 -29.51 -3.22 -13.21
N LYS A 149 -28.22 -3.51 -13.49
CA LYS A 149 -27.49 -2.90 -14.61
C LYS A 149 -28.13 -3.24 -15.96
N LEU A 150 -28.64 -4.46 -16.15
CA LEU A 150 -29.27 -4.88 -17.40
C LEU A 150 -30.63 -4.17 -17.66
N LYS A 151 -31.40 -3.91 -16.60
CA LYS A 151 -32.67 -3.15 -16.62
C LYS A 151 -32.45 -1.63 -16.64
N ASN A 152 -31.23 -1.16 -16.38
CA ASN A 152 -30.92 0.25 -16.11
C ASN A 152 -31.72 0.80 -14.91
N VAL A 153 -31.75 0.04 -13.81
CA VAL A 153 -32.33 0.53 -12.55
C VAL A 153 -31.54 1.75 -12.06
N PRO A 154 -32.20 2.86 -11.66
CA PRO A 154 -31.52 4.01 -11.08
C PRO A 154 -30.76 3.65 -9.81
N ASP A 155 -29.60 4.28 -9.61
CA ASP A 155 -28.75 4.01 -8.44
C ASP A 155 -29.50 4.35 -7.12
N GLU A 156 -30.41 5.33 -7.13
CA GLU A 156 -31.26 5.71 -5.99
C GLU A 156 -32.22 4.59 -5.56
N GLU A 157 -32.74 3.80 -6.50
CA GLU A 157 -33.59 2.65 -6.17
C GLU A 157 -32.78 1.51 -5.54
N GLU A 158 -31.55 1.29 -6.00
CA GLU A 158 -30.66 0.32 -5.38
C GLU A 158 -30.19 0.79 -3.99
N LEU A 159 -29.99 2.09 -3.77
CA LEU A 159 -29.76 2.65 -2.43
C LEU A 159 -30.95 2.41 -1.51
N LYS A 160 -32.19 2.63 -1.96
CA LYS A 160 -33.40 2.30 -1.19
C LYS A 160 -33.47 0.81 -0.88
N PHE A 161 -33.10 -0.05 -1.82
CA PHE A 161 -33.05 -1.49 -1.59
C PHE A 161 -32.01 -1.87 -0.53
N THR A 162 -30.79 -1.33 -0.59
CA THR A 162 -29.77 -1.60 0.44
C THR A 162 -30.22 -1.13 1.82
N LYS A 163 -30.83 0.06 1.92
CA LYS A 163 -31.41 0.57 3.18
C LYS A 163 -32.48 -0.37 3.72
N LYS A 164 -33.45 -0.78 2.90
CA LYS A 164 -34.48 -1.77 3.29
C LYS A 164 -33.86 -3.07 3.83
N MET A 165 -32.78 -3.54 3.20
CA MET A 165 -32.10 -4.77 3.63
C MET A 165 -31.34 -4.59 4.96
N ILE A 166 -30.82 -3.39 5.23
CA ILE A 166 -30.21 -3.00 6.51
C ILE A 166 -31.30 -2.88 7.59
N ASP A 167 -32.39 -2.16 7.32
CA ASP A 167 -33.51 -1.98 8.28
C ASP A 167 -34.14 -3.33 8.68
N THR A 168 -34.13 -4.30 7.76
CA THR A 168 -34.61 -5.66 8.04
C THR A 168 -33.64 -6.46 8.92
N ASN A 169 -32.34 -6.22 8.77
CA ASN A 169 -31.27 -6.91 9.49
C ASN A 169 -29.97 -6.11 9.38
N PHE A 170 -29.65 -5.32 10.40
CA PHE A 170 -28.47 -4.47 10.42
C PHE A 170 -27.16 -5.28 10.42
N SER A 171 -27.17 -6.56 10.81
CA SER A 171 -26.01 -7.47 10.71
C SER A 171 -25.73 -7.96 9.28
N ASN A 172 -26.47 -7.48 8.28
CA ASN A 172 -26.27 -7.85 6.89
C ASN A 172 -25.09 -7.10 6.26
N TYR A 173 -23.87 -7.59 6.47
CA TYR A 173 -22.66 -7.06 5.85
C TYR A 173 -22.77 -6.88 4.32
N SER A 174 -23.48 -7.76 3.62
CA SER A 174 -23.63 -7.66 2.17
C SER A 174 -24.42 -6.41 1.77
N ALA A 175 -25.42 -6.00 2.56
CA ALA A 175 -26.18 -4.79 2.29
C ALA A 175 -25.32 -3.54 2.50
N TRP A 176 -24.61 -3.45 3.62
CA TRP A 176 -23.65 -2.36 3.90
C TRP A 176 -22.56 -2.24 2.82
N HIS A 177 -21.97 -3.36 2.42
CA HIS A 177 -20.95 -3.39 1.37
C HIS A 177 -21.49 -2.93 0.00
N ASN A 178 -22.71 -3.36 -0.38
CA ASN A 178 -23.30 -2.88 -1.64
C ASN A 178 -23.62 -1.38 -1.56
N ARG A 179 -24.07 -0.90 -0.39
CA ARG A 179 -24.37 0.51 -0.16
C ARG A 179 -23.11 1.38 -0.28
N SER A 180 -22.01 1.00 0.38
CA SER A 180 -20.74 1.73 0.27
C SER A 180 -20.19 1.73 -1.16
N ALA A 181 -20.27 0.59 -1.86
CA ALA A 181 -19.86 0.52 -3.26
C ALA A 181 -20.67 1.44 -4.20
N LEU A 182 -22.00 1.51 -4.01
CA LEU A 182 -22.88 2.41 -4.76
C LEU A 182 -22.58 3.88 -4.45
N LEU A 183 -22.49 4.24 -3.17
CA LEU A 183 -22.19 5.60 -2.74
C LEU A 183 -20.82 6.07 -3.22
N SER A 184 -19.78 5.23 -3.10
CA SER A 184 -18.45 5.56 -3.64
C SER A 184 -18.47 5.85 -5.15
N HIS A 185 -19.32 5.16 -5.91
CA HIS A 185 -19.49 5.42 -7.34
C HIS A 185 -20.25 6.73 -7.62
N LEU A 186 -21.31 7.01 -6.85
CA LEU A 186 -22.10 8.23 -6.98
C LEU A 186 -21.31 9.48 -6.60
N LEU A 187 -20.60 9.44 -5.47
CA LEU A 187 -19.72 10.51 -5.01
C LEU A 187 -18.62 10.81 -6.05
N LYS A 188 -18.07 9.77 -6.71
CA LYS A 188 -17.08 9.93 -7.80
C LYS A 188 -17.66 10.60 -9.04
N LYS A 189 -18.89 10.26 -9.42
CA LYS A 189 -19.52 10.79 -10.65
C LYS A 189 -19.89 12.27 -10.58
N LYS A 190 -19.91 12.89 -9.40
CA LYS A 190 -20.44 14.24 -9.18
C LYS A 190 -21.76 14.45 -9.93
N SER A 191 -22.62 13.43 -9.96
CA SER A 191 -23.81 13.41 -10.79
C SER A 191 -24.72 14.59 -10.42
N GLN A 192 -25.12 15.38 -11.42
CA GLN A 192 -26.07 16.49 -11.24
C GLN A 192 -27.31 15.98 -10.50
N GLY A 193 -27.57 16.51 -9.30
CA GLY A 193 -28.72 16.15 -8.47
C GLY A 193 -28.43 15.28 -7.25
N PHE A 194 -27.18 14.85 -7.03
CA PHE A 194 -26.80 14.23 -5.75
C PHE A 194 -26.52 15.31 -4.71
N ASP A 195 -26.98 15.09 -3.48
CA ASP A 195 -26.76 15.97 -2.33
C ASP A 195 -25.27 16.34 -2.18
N SER A 196 -24.98 17.47 -1.53
CA SER A 196 -23.59 17.79 -1.21
C SER A 196 -22.97 16.60 -0.44
N LYS A 197 -21.71 16.21 -0.75
CA LYS A 197 -20.99 15.08 -0.09
C LYS A 197 -21.22 15.07 1.43
N LYS A 198 -21.24 16.26 2.02
CA LYS A 198 -21.56 16.55 3.42
C LYS A 198 -22.93 16.03 3.87
N ASN A 199 -24.02 16.35 3.16
CA ASN A 199 -25.37 15.93 3.54
C ASN A 199 -25.50 14.41 3.51
N THR A 200 -25.04 13.78 2.42
CA THR A 200 -25.07 12.33 2.30
C THR A 200 -24.28 11.66 3.42
N LEU A 201 -23.05 12.09 3.69
CA LEU A 201 -22.27 11.50 4.77
C LEU A 201 -22.93 11.69 6.14
N THR A 202 -23.55 12.84 6.39
CA THR A 202 -24.28 13.09 7.65
C THR A 202 -25.41 12.07 7.85
N GLU A 203 -26.24 11.85 6.82
CA GLU A 203 -27.32 10.84 6.88
C GLU A 203 -26.79 9.40 7.04
N GLU A 204 -25.65 9.08 6.44
CA GLU A 204 -25.05 7.75 6.58
C GLU A 204 -24.40 7.53 7.95
N TYR A 205 -23.87 8.58 8.60
CA TYR A 205 -23.43 8.50 9.99
C TYR A 205 -24.61 8.20 10.93
N GLU A 206 -25.72 8.93 10.78
CA GLU A 206 -26.95 8.66 11.54
C GLU A 206 -27.43 7.21 11.34
N LEU A 207 -27.46 6.74 10.09
CA LEU A 207 -27.86 5.36 9.76
C LEU A 207 -26.94 4.31 10.40
N VAL A 208 -25.63 4.53 10.41
CA VAL A 208 -24.70 3.55 11.00
C VAL A 208 -24.77 3.58 12.53
N HIS A 209 -24.97 4.75 13.15
CA HIS A 209 -25.12 4.88 14.60
C HIS A 209 -26.28 4.04 15.12
N ASP A 210 -27.43 4.05 14.44
CA ASP A 210 -28.58 3.20 14.78
C ASP A 210 -28.18 1.72 14.87
N ALA A 211 -27.34 1.24 13.96
CA ALA A 211 -26.85 -0.14 13.97
C ALA A 211 -25.82 -0.39 15.09
N LEU A 212 -24.84 0.49 15.24
CA LEU A 212 -23.75 0.37 16.22
C LEU A 212 -24.28 0.35 17.66
N PHE A 213 -25.26 1.20 17.95
CA PHE A 213 -25.83 1.35 19.29
C PHE A 213 -26.92 0.33 19.59
N THR A 214 -27.46 -0.35 18.58
CA THR A 214 -28.40 -1.47 18.76
C THR A 214 -27.67 -2.77 19.11
N ASP A 215 -26.58 -3.10 18.41
CA ASP A 215 -25.78 -4.29 18.70
C ASP A 215 -24.29 -4.03 18.44
N GLN A 216 -23.58 -3.74 19.53
CA GLN A 216 -22.16 -3.43 19.49
C GLN A 216 -21.29 -4.62 19.04
N SER A 217 -21.81 -5.86 19.13
CA SER A 217 -21.07 -7.06 18.76
C SER A 217 -21.09 -7.32 17.25
N ASP A 218 -22.03 -6.71 16.52
CA ASP A 218 -22.11 -6.83 15.07
C ASP A 218 -21.02 -6.00 14.38
N GLN A 219 -20.20 -6.67 13.57
CA GLN A 219 -19.05 -6.05 12.92
C GLN A 219 -19.43 -5.21 11.70
N SER A 220 -20.63 -5.42 11.13
CA SER A 220 -21.00 -4.87 9.83
C SER A 220 -21.09 -3.35 9.87
N GLY A 221 -21.74 -2.82 10.91
CA GLY A 221 -21.80 -1.37 11.16
C GLY A 221 -20.41 -0.77 11.35
N TRP A 222 -19.53 -1.41 12.13
CA TRP A 222 -18.17 -0.90 12.40
C TRP A 222 -17.31 -0.81 11.14
N PHE A 223 -17.40 -1.80 10.24
CA PHE A 223 -16.71 -1.75 8.95
C PHE A 223 -17.29 -0.67 8.02
N TYR A 224 -18.59 -0.40 8.10
CA TYR A 224 -19.21 0.68 7.35
C TYR A 224 -18.83 2.07 7.91
N HIS A 225 -18.76 2.22 9.24
CA HIS A 225 -18.24 3.42 9.90
C HIS A 225 -16.79 3.69 9.50
N LEU A 226 -15.93 2.67 9.47
CA LEU A 226 -14.56 2.80 8.96
C LEU A 226 -14.52 3.33 7.52
N TRP A 227 -15.45 2.89 6.66
CA TRP A 227 -15.57 3.42 5.30
C TRP A 227 -16.04 4.89 5.31
N LEU A 228 -16.99 5.27 6.15
CA LEU A 228 -17.42 6.67 6.31
C LEU A 228 -16.28 7.57 6.76
N LEU A 229 -15.48 7.11 7.73
CA LEU A 229 -14.30 7.81 8.20
C LEU A 229 -13.31 8.06 7.06
N ASP A 230 -13.03 7.03 6.24
CA ASP A 230 -12.20 7.18 5.04
C ASP A 230 -12.79 8.21 4.06
N GLN A 231 -14.10 8.18 3.78
CA GLN A 231 -14.73 9.19 2.91
C GLN A 231 -14.68 10.62 3.49
N THR A 232 -14.64 10.75 4.82
CA THR A 232 -14.58 12.02 5.54
C THR A 232 -13.17 12.61 5.50
N VAL A 233 -12.14 11.80 5.73
CA VAL A 233 -10.73 12.25 5.79
C VAL A 233 -10.10 12.37 4.40
N CYS A 234 -10.59 11.60 3.43
CA CYS A 234 -10.09 11.61 2.06
C CYS A 234 -10.37 12.96 1.38
N LEU A 235 -9.37 13.86 1.45
CA LEU A 235 -9.31 15.09 0.66
C LEU A 235 -9.32 14.68 -0.81
N ASP A 236 -10.30 15.15 -1.58
CA ASP A 236 -10.55 14.61 -2.91
C ASP A 236 -9.29 14.69 -3.79
N ASP A 237 -8.39 15.67 -3.60
CA ASP A 237 -7.26 15.93 -4.50
C ASP A 237 -5.90 15.44 -3.95
N PRO A 238 -5.02 14.84 -4.79
CA PRO A 238 -3.65 14.53 -4.40
C PRO A 238 -2.87 15.83 -4.15
N GLN A 239 -2.04 15.83 -3.11
CA GLN A 239 -1.22 16.98 -2.71
C GLN A 239 0.22 16.55 -2.48
N LEU A 240 1.15 17.38 -2.93
CA LEU A 240 2.56 17.29 -2.54
C LEU A 240 2.65 17.70 -1.07
N ILE A 241 3.07 16.80 -0.19
CA ILE A 241 3.11 17.06 1.26
C ILE A 241 4.52 17.17 1.82
N SER A 242 5.52 16.72 1.07
CA SER A 242 6.93 16.87 1.42
C SER A 242 7.80 16.79 0.17
N SER A 243 8.97 17.42 0.24
CA SER A 243 10.00 17.34 -0.80
C SER A 243 11.39 17.32 -0.17
N TRP A 244 12.34 16.75 -0.91
CA TRP A 244 13.75 17.00 -0.69
C TRP A 244 14.40 17.40 -2.03
N PRO A 245 15.20 18.47 -2.10
CA PRO A 245 15.51 19.43 -1.05
C PRO A 245 14.28 20.19 -0.56
N THR A 246 14.39 20.79 0.62
CA THR A 246 13.28 21.47 1.27
C THR A 246 13.15 22.91 0.74
N HIS A 247 11.97 23.53 0.85
CA HIS A 247 11.75 24.88 0.31
C HIS A 247 12.62 25.94 1.01
N LYS A 248 13.28 26.79 0.20
CA LYS A 248 14.23 27.82 0.63
C LYS A 248 15.45 27.27 1.39
N SER A 249 15.75 25.98 1.21
CA SER A 249 17.01 25.41 1.70
C SER A 249 18.20 25.86 0.86
N ASP A 250 19.36 25.96 1.49
CA ASP A 250 20.65 26.23 0.84
C ASP A 250 21.52 24.97 0.90
N LEU A 251 21.67 24.31 -0.24
CA LEU A 251 22.59 23.19 -0.43
C LEU A 251 23.97 23.73 -0.79
N ILE A 252 24.99 23.28 -0.11
CA ILE A 252 26.38 23.61 -0.37
C ILE A 252 27.05 22.38 -0.96
N LEU A 253 27.74 22.52 -2.07
CA LEU A 253 28.55 21.48 -2.69
C LEU A 253 30.03 21.81 -2.53
N SER A 254 30.83 20.90 -1.99
CA SER A 254 32.30 21.03 -2.00
C SER A 254 32.95 19.84 -2.69
N LYS A 255 33.98 20.13 -3.51
CA LYS A 255 34.78 19.10 -4.18
C LYS A 255 35.83 18.59 -3.19
N SER A 256 35.85 17.28 -2.94
CA SER A 256 36.90 16.66 -2.13
C SER A 256 38.10 16.31 -3.02
N ASN A 257 39.31 16.68 -2.59
CA ASN A 257 40.55 16.30 -3.29
C ASN A 257 41.00 14.86 -2.97
N LYS A 258 40.32 14.15 -2.05
CA LYS A 258 40.71 12.80 -1.59
C LYS A 258 39.87 11.65 -2.18
N ILE A 259 38.67 11.95 -2.68
CA ILE A 259 37.72 10.97 -3.23
C ILE A 259 37.10 11.61 -4.47
N ASP A 260 37.04 10.90 -5.60
CA ASP A 260 36.30 11.35 -6.80
C ASP A 260 34.81 11.55 -6.43
N GLY A 261 34.42 12.79 -6.10
CA GLY A 261 33.04 13.13 -5.74
C GLY A 261 32.83 14.48 -5.05
N TYR A 262 31.55 14.87 -4.97
CA TYR A 262 31.07 16.10 -4.31
C TYR A 262 30.40 15.78 -2.98
N GLN A 263 30.65 16.60 -1.96
CA GLN A 263 29.98 16.56 -0.65
C GLN A 263 28.85 17.59 -0.58
N LEU A 264 27.63 17.17 -0.19
CA LEU A 264 26.51 18.07 0.14
C LEU A 264 26.57 18.54 1.60
N PHE A 265 26.37 19.84 1.84
CA PHE A 265 26.11 20.44 3.16
C PHE A 265 24.80 21.23 3.11
N PRO A 266 23.92 21.09 4.09
CA PRO A 266 22.65 21.83 4.14
C PRO A 266 22.74 23.23 4.77
N SER A 267 23.92 23.70 5.23
CA SER A 267 24.10 25.07 5.73
C SER A 267 25.57 25.49 5.93
N SER A 268 25.78 26.80 6.12
CA SER A 268 27.08 27.46 6.18
C SER A 268 28.00 27.08 7.34
N ASN A 269 27.49 26.40 8.38
CA ASN A 269 28.18 26.22 9.66
C ASN A 269 28.14 24.81 10.28
N SER A 270 27.86 23.73 9.55
CA SER A 270 28.22 22.37 10.00
C SER A 270 28.10 21.33 8.87
N SER A 271 29.24 20.68 8.65
CA SER A 271 29.48 19.25 8.38
C SER A 271 28.84 18.49 7.22
N SER A 272 29.67 17.63 6.64
CA SER A 272 29.47 16.87 5.41
C SER A 272 28.58 15.65 5.64
N PHE A 273 27.82 15.22 4.64
CA PHE A 273 28.14 14.02 3.86
C PHE A 273 27.11 13.80 2.75
N SER A 274 27.62 13.45 1.59
CA SER A 274 27.02 12.54 0.61
C SER A 274 28.19 12.24 -0.32
N LEU A 275 28.57 10.99 -0.52
CA LEU A 275 29.51 10.68 -1.59
C LEU A 275 28.73 10.65 -2.90
N LEU A 276 28.52 11.82 -3.49
CA LEU A 276 28.09 11.91 -4.88
C LEU A 276 29.32 11.57 -5.72
N HIS A 277 29.51 10.29 -6.04
CA HIS A 277 30.60 9.86 -6.93
C HIS A 277 30.56 10.52 -8.33
N THR A 278 29.53 11.31 -8.64
CA THR A 278 29.30 11.91 -9.96
C THR A 278 28.77 13.35 -9.94
N GLY A 279 28.73 14.05 -8.79
CA GLY A 279 28.13 15.39 -8.71
C GLY A 279 26.61 15.41 -8.93
N THR A 280 25.95 14.28 -8.71
CA THR A 280 24.51 14.09 -8.93
C THR A 280 23.78 13.93 -7.60
N PHE A 281 22.69 14.68 -7.33
CA PHE A 281 21.88 14.53 -6.10
C PHE A 281 20.39 14.34 -6.38
N PRO A 282 19.61 13.68 -5.50
CA PRO A 282 18.20 13.42 -5.76
C PRO A 282 17.31 14.65 -5.62
N ILE A 283 16.19 14.70 -6.33
CA ILE A 283 15.03 15.52 -6.02
C ILE A 283 13.89 14.55 -5.75
N ILE A 284 13.35 14.58 -4.54
CA ILE A 284 12.33 13.68 -4.02
C ILE A 284 11.02 14.46 -3.89
N LEU A 285 9.95 13.93 -4.48
CA LEU A 285 8.58 14.43 -4.33
C LEU A 285 7.75 13.39 -3.58
N TYR A 286 7.10 13.79 -2.49
CA TYR A 286 6.26 12.92 -1.68
C TYR A 286 4.82 13.43 -1.62
N PHE A 287 3.89 12.63 -2.11
CA PHE A 287 2.46 12.93 -2.17
C PHE A 287 1.70 12.22 -1.04
N ASN A 288 0.59 12.81 -0.59
CA ASN A 288 -0.33 12.17 0.37
C ASN A 288 -1.06 10.94 -0.20
N LYS A 289 -1.11 10.81 -1.52
CA LYS A 289 -1.76 9.74 -2.27
C LYS A 289 -0.89 9.30 -3.43
N ALA A 290 -1.07 8.05 -3.86
CA ALA A 290 -0.35 7.53 -5.01
C ALA A 290 -0.84 8.22 -6.30
N VAL A 291 0.10 8.71 -7.11
CA VAL A 291 -0.15 9.45 -8.35
C VAL A 291 0.58 8.82 -9.55
N LYS A 292 0.12 9.16 -10.77
CA LYS A 292 0.77 8.83 -12.06
C LYS A 292 1.17 10.10 -12.82
N ASN A 293 1.87 9.88 -13.94
CA ASN A 293 2.25 10.89 -14.93
C ASN A 293 3.17 11.96 -14.35
N ILE A 294 4.07 11.58 -13.44
CA ILE A 294 5.16 12.46 -13.02
C ILE A 294 6.31 12.27 -14.01
N ASP A 295 6.51 13.28 -14.85
CA ASP A 295 7.57 13.34 -15.85
C ASP A 295 7.95 14.80 -16.13
N SER A 296 8.87 15.04 -17.06
CA SER A 296 9.35 16.38 -17.43
C SER A 296 8.26 17.27 -18.06
N SER A 297 7.11 16.72 -18.46
CA SER A 297 5.97 17.49 -18.95
C SER A 297 5.04 17.99 -17.84
N THR A 298 5.01 17.31 -16.69
CA THR A 298 4.15 17.65 -15.56
C THR A 298 4.88 18.36 -14.43
N VAL A 299 6.17 18.06 -14.25
CA VAL A 299 7.08 18.74 -13.31
C VAL A 299 8.19 19.42 -14.08
N SER A 300 8.30 20.73 -13.95
CA SER A 300 9.42 21.49 -14.48
C SER A 300 10.46 21.77 -13.41
N VAL A 301 11.72 21.58 -13.77
CA VAL A 301 12.87 22.00 -12.95
C VAL A 301 13.62 23.06 -13.73
N SER A 302 13.61 24.29 -13.23
CA SER A 302 14.40 25.39 -13.75
C SER A 302 15.72 25.47 -12.99
N SER A 303 16.82 25.18 -13.67
CA SER A 303 18.18 25.25 -13.13
C SER A 303 19.14 25.73 -14.21
N LEU A 304 20.23 26.39 -13.80
CA LEU A 304 21.32 26.77 -14.70
C LEU A 304 22.20 25.57 -15.12
N PHE A 305 22.02 24.40 -14.48
CA PHE A 305 22.89 23.23 -14.67
C PHE A 305 22.33 22.16 -15.60
N VAL A 306 21.00 22.04 -15.66
CA VAL A 306 20.31 20.91 -16.28
C VAL A 306 19.10 21.42 -17.05
N THR A 307 18.92 20.91 -18.27
CA THR A 307 17.68 21.16 -19.02
C THR A 307 16.61 20.18 -18.58
N ASN A 308 15.36 20.63 -18.50
CA ASN A 308 14.25 19.81 -17.98
C ASN A 308 14.04 18.50 -18.77
N GLU A 309 14.47 18.45 -20.04
CA GLU A 309 14.39 17.25 -20.90
C GLU A 309 15.36 16.13 -20.48
N ASP A 310 16.40 16.44 -19.71
CA ASP A 310 17.40 15.47 -19.22
C ASP A 310 16.95 14.73 -17.95
N LEU A 311 15.87 15.18 -17.31
CA LEU A 311 15.42 14.67 -16.02
C LEU A 311 14.47 13.47 -16.18
N ASN A 312 14.90 12.33 -15.64
CA ASN A 312 14.13 11.11 -15.64
C ASN A 312 13.50 10.86 -14.26
N TRP A 313 12.21 11.18 -14.14
CA TRP A 313 11.41 10.87 -12.96
C TRP A 313 11.14 9.37 -12.83
N ARG A 314 11.44 8.81 -11.66
CA ARG A 314 11.26 7.39 -11.34
C ARG A 314 10.31 7.24 -10.16
N PRO A 315 9.27 6.42 -10.27
CA PRO A 315 8.41 6.11 -9.13
C PRO A 315 9.12 5.16 -8.17
N LEU A 316 8.93 5.39 -6.87
CA LEU A 316 9.37 4.48 -5.81
C LEU A 316 8.17 3.64 -5.34
N SER A 317 8.33 2.31 -5.35
CA SER A 317 7.32 1.33 -4.90
C SER A 317 5.93 1.53 -5.52
N THR A 318 5.78 1.15 -6.79
CA THR A 318 4.50 1.24 -7.51
C THR A 318 3.48 0.21 -7.04
N ASN A 319 2.22 0.61 -6.90
CA ASN A 319 1.11 -0.31 -6.74
C ASN A 319 0.80 -1.08 -8.06
N ASN A 320 -0.15 -2.02 -8.00
CA ASN A 320 -0.57 -2.81 -9.18
C ASN A 320 -1.08 -1.96 -10.36
N SER A 321 -1.51 -0.72 -10.13
CA SER A 321 -1.93 0.19 -11.19
C SER A 321 -0.78 1.02 -11.76
N GLY A 322 0.42 0.99 -11.17
CA GLY A 322 1.58 1.79 -11.59
C GLY A 322 1.61 3.19 -10.97
N GLU A 323 0.85 3.45 -9.90
CA GLU A 323 0.91 4.69 -9.11
C GLU A 323 1.94 4.57 -7.98
N ALA A 324 2.56 5.69 -7.63
CA ALA A 324 3.47 5.79 -6.49
C ALA A 324 3.23 7.07 -5.68
N CYS A 325 3.41 6.98 -4.36
CA CYS A 325 3.37 8.15 -3.46
C CYS A 325 4.67 8.95 -3.48
N CYS A 326 5.79 8.31 -3.81
CA CYS A 326 7.11 8.94 -3.79
C CYS A 326 7.77 8.82 -5.16
N TRP A 327 8.31 9.93 -5.66
CA TRP A 327 8.98 10.03 -6.95
C TRP A 327 10.36 10.65 -6.76
N VAL A 328 11.34 10.17 -7.51
CA VAL A 328 12.71 10.67 -7.47
C VAL A 328 13.22 10.97 -8.88
N THR A 329 13.92 12.09 -9.02
CA THR A 329 14.81 12.37 -10.15
C THR A 329 16.18 12.75 -9.62
N PHE A 330 17.16 12.92 -10.50
CA PHE A 330 18.54 13.19 -10.11
C PHE A 330 19.09 14.37 -10.90
N LEU A 331 19.57 15.39 -10.20
CA LEU A 331 20.17 16.58 -10.80
C LEU A 331 21.68 16.41 -10.83
N THR A 332 22.28 16.47 -12.03
CA THR A 332 23.73 16.38 -12.23
C THR A 332 24.33 17.76 -12.37
N VAL A 333 25.39 18.04 -11.61
CA VAL A 333 26.09 19.31 -11.65
C VAL A 333 27.32 19.20 -12.57
N PRO A 334 27.46 20.07 -13.59
CA PRO A 334 28.65 20.14 -14.45
C PRO A 334 29.91 20.55 -13.68
N GLU A 335 31.02 19.85 -13.90
CA GLU A 335 32.29 20.11 -13.20
C GLU A 335 32.88 21.50 -13.48
N GLU A 336 32.59 22.09 -14.64
CA GLU A 336 33.15 23.37 -15.12
C GLU A 336 32.71 24.58 -14.26
N ASN A 337 31.56 24.49 -13.59
CA ASN A 337 30.99 25.57 -12.79
C ASN A 337 31.49 25.63 -11.33
N CYS A 338 32.33 24.68 -10.91
CA CYS A 338 32.73 24.49 -9.51
C CYS A 338 33.91 25.38 -9.06
N SER A 339 34.31 26.35 -9.87
CA SER A 339 35.54 27.15 -9.70
C SER A 339 35.36 28.45 -8.88
N SER A 340 34.11 28.88 -8.62
CA SER A 340 33.80 30.11 -7.88
C SER A 340 32.76 29.85 -6.77
N SER A 341 32.80 30.63 -5.69
CA SER A 341 31.82 30.57 -4.58
C SER A 341 30.47 31.17 -4.98
N THR A 342 29.85 30.60 -6.01
CA THR A 342 28.62 31.10 -6.62
C THR A 342 27.43 30.26 -6.16
N SER A 343 26.33 30.94 -5.86
CA SER A 343 25.05 30.35 -5.48
C SER A 343 24.11 30.34 -6.68
N TYR A 344 23.47 29.20 -6.93
CA TYR A 344 22.62 28.98 -8.08
C TYR A 344 21.22 28.55 -7.61
N PRO A 345 20.18 29.34 -7.86
CA PRO A 345 18.82 28.96 -7.51
C PRO A 345 18.33 27.82 -8.40
N VAL A 346 17.58 26.90 -7.81
CA VAL A 346 16.82 25.86 -8.49
C VAL A 346 15.36 26.01 -8.10
N GLU A 347 14.49 25.97 -9.10
CA GLU A 347 13.04 26.08 -8.94
C GLU A 347 12.38 24.80 -9.48
N VAL A 348 11.51 24.19 -8.67
CA VAL A 348 10.72 23.02 -9.03
C VAL A 348 9.24 23.40 -9.00
N CYS A 349 8.57 23.25 -10.13
CA CYS A 349 7.17 23.63 -10.33
C CYS A 349 6.34 22.48 -10.87
N LEU A 350 5.18 22.23 -10.27
CA LEU A 350 4.18 21.31 -10.79
C LEU A 350 3.26 22.09 -11.76
N ASP A 351 3.75 22.33 -12.98
CA ASP A 351 3.11 23.23 -13.97
C ASP A 351 1.82 22.65 -14.54
N ARG A 352 1.82 21.37 -14.92
CA ARG A 352 0.62 20.66 -15.40
C ARG A 352 0.06 19.76 -14.31
N TYR A 353 -0.15 20.33 -13.13
CA TYR A 353 -0.69 19.62 -11.98
C TYR A 353 -2.02 18.90 -12.30
N LYS A 354 -2.81 19.39 -13.28
CA LYS A 354 -4.03 18.71 -13.73
C LYS A 354 -3.82 17.37 -14.44
N ASP A 355 -2.64 17.14 -15.02
CA ASP A 355 -2.30 15.89 -15.68
C ASP A 355 -1.75 14.84 -14.69
N ILE A 356 -1.50 15.25 -13.44
CA ILE A 356 -1.12 14.38 -12.31
C ILE A 356 -2.39 13.77 -11.73
N VAL A 357 -2.58 12.47 -12.00
CA VAL A 357 -3.83 11.76 -11.69
C VAL A 357 -3.59 10.67 -10.67
N SER A 358 -4.49 10.54 -9.69
CA SER A 358 -4.62 9.37 -8.82
C SER A 358 -5.72 8.45 -9.34
N SER A 359 -5.68 7.15 -9.04
CA SER A 359 -6.73 6.16 -9.42
C SER A 359 -8.16 6.58 -9.06
N ASN A 360 -8.31 7.53 -8.12
CA ASN A 360 -9.56 8.15 -7.72
C ASN A 360 -9.88 9.49 -8.44
N VAL A 361 -9.61 9.62 -9.74
CA VAL A 361 -10.19 10.58 -10.72
C VAL A 361 -10.32 12.04 -10.23
N SER A 362 -9.36 12.49 -9.44
CA SER A 362 -9.18 13.87 -9.06
C SER A 362 -7.81 14.32 -9.55
N ASP A 363 -7.82 15.30 -10.43
CA ASP A 363 -6.64 16.06 -10.79
C ASP A 363 -6.04 16.67 -9.52
N CYS A 364 -4.70 16.79 -9.43
CA CYS A 364 -4.14 17.72 -8.46
C CYS A 364 -4.80 19.10 -8.70
N LYS A 365 -5.09 19.86 -7.65
CA LYS A 365 -5.74 21.18 -7.79
C LYS A 365 -4.85 22.35 -7.42
N ASN A 366 -3.76 22.10 -6.69
CA ASN A 366 -2.93 23.15 -6.15
C ASN A 366 -1.59 23.19 -6.90
N PRO A 367 -1.27 24.28 -7.62
CA PRO A 367 0.07 24.47 -8.13
C PRO A 367 1.03 24.50 -6.93
N SER A 368 1.95 23.56 -6.91
CA SER A 368 2.97 23.45 -5.88
C SER A 368 4.30 23.89 -6.50
N LYS A 369 4.95 24.85 -5.85
CA LYS A 369 6.26 25.37 -6.25
C LYS A 369 7.14 25.41 -5.03
N PHE A 370 8.37 24.91 -5.16
CA PHE A 370 9.40 25.13 -4.17
C PHE A 370 10.73 25.46 -4.86
N THR A 371 11.49 26.34 -4.23
CA THR A 371 12.82 26.75 -4.65
C THR A 371 13.86 26.32 -3.62
N PHE A 372 15.10 26.10 -4.03
CA PHE A 372 16.26 25.90 -3.15
C PHE A 372 17.51 26.45 -3.84
N THR A 373 18.59 26.70 -3.10
CA THR A 373 19.84 27.22 -3.65
C THR A 373 20.92 26.16 -3.62
N VAL A 374 21.79 26.13 -4.63
CA VAL A 374 23.00 25.31 -4.66
C VAL A 374 24.23 26.21 -4.68
N THR A 375 25.06 26.18 -3.64
CA THR A 375 26.25 27.00 -3.45
C THR A 375 27.52 26.16 -3.53
N PHE A 376 28.50 26.54 -4.34
CA PHE A 376 29.79 25.84 -4.36
C PHE A 376 30.77 26.42 -3.37
N ARG A 377 31.53 25.58 -2.66
CA ARG A 377 32.67 25.99 -1.85
C ARG A 377 33.94 25.29 -2.30
N SER A 378 34.93 26.09 -2.66
CA SER A 378 36.33 25.66 -2.81
C SER A 378 36.99 25.70 -1.44
N HIS A 379 37.38 24.54 -0.89
CA HIS A 379 38.24 24.48 0.28
C HIS A 379 39.69 24.25 -0.16
N SER A 380 40.52 25.30 -0.09
CA SER A 380 41.98 25.17 -0.10
C SER A 380 42.45 24.81 1.32
N LEU A 381 42.35 23.53 1.69
CA LEU A 381 43.01 23.02 2.89
C LEU A 381 44.31 22.35 2.48
N GLU A 382 45.43 23.03 2.71
CA GLU A 382 46.76 22.41 2.71
C GLU A 382 46.82 21.38 3.84
N GLN A 383 46.68 20.10 3.52
CA GLN A 383 47.01 19.03 4.46
C GLN A 383 47.76 17.90 3.74
N THR A 384 48.88 17.52 4.36
CA THR A 384 49.90 16.57 3.92
C THR A 384 49.36 15.18 3.62
N SER A 385 49.93 14.56 2.58
CA SER A 385 49.72 13.19 2.11
C SER A 385 49.97 12.13 3.20
N LYS A 386 48.89 11.70 3.86
CA LYS A 386 48.78 10.35 4.41
C LYS A 386 47.50 9.72 3.85
N GLU A 387 47.64 8.56 3.23
CA GLU A 387 46.52 7.70 2.82
C GLU A 387 45.62 7.46 4.04
N SER A 388 44.41 8.02 4.04
CA SER A 388 43.40 7.72 5.05
C SER A 388 42.77 6.37 4.71
N VAL A 389 43.02 5.37 5.55
CA VAL A 389 42.30 4.09 5.55
C VAL A 389 40.80 4.43 5.70
N GLU A 390 39.92 3.90 4.84
CA GLU A 390 38.47 4.00 5.09
C GLU A 390 38.15 3.17 6.34
N GLU A 391 37.85 3.88 7.44
CA GLU A 391 37.62 3.29 8.75
C GLU A 391 36.26 2.60 8.83
N ASN A 392 36.16 1.62 9.73
CA ASN A 392 34.94 0.86 10.00
C ASN A 392 33.97 1.76 10.78
N VAL A 393 32.73 1.92 10.31
CA VAL A 393 31.70 2.64 11.06
C VAL A 393 31.29 1.79 12.24
N VAL A 394 31.75 2.18 13.43
CA VAL A 394 31.35 1.56 14.69
C VAL A 394 30.28 2.43 15.34
N TRP A 395 29.11 1.85 15.63
CA TRP A 395 27.99 2.52 16.31
C TRP A 395 28.27 2.79 17.81
N ASN A 396 29.40 3.42 18.12
CA ASN A 396 29.82 3.85 19.46
C ASN A 396 29.51 5.34 19.60
N TYR A 397 28.55 5.68 20.45
CA TYR A 397 28.08 7.05 20.62
C TYR A 397 28.77 7.72 21.81
N VAL A 398 29.24 8.96 21.63
CA VAL A 398 29.68 9.83 22.72
C VAL A 398 28.58 10.87 22.96
N ASP A 399 28.18 11.08 24.22
CA ASP A 399 27.20 12.09 24.62
C ASP A 399 27.73 13.50 24.35
N ILE A 400 27.37 14.12 23.22
CA ILE A 400 27.47 15.58 23.07
C ILE A 400 26.30 16.09 22.23
N CYS A 401 25.26 16.56 22.89
CA CYS A 401 24.46 17.65 22.36
C CYS A 401 24.54 18.80 23.36
N ASN A 402 25.42 19.77 23.08
CA ASN A 402 25.33 21.06 23.73
C ASN A 402 24.07 21.74 23.17
N PRO A 403 23.05 22.10 23.98
CA PRO A 403 21.77 22.63 23.50
C PRO A 403 21.83 23.95 22.70
N GLN A 404 23.03 24.49 22.47
CA GLN A 404 23.24 25.81 21.86
C GLN A 404 23.58 25.79 20.36
N GLU A 405 23.92 24.63 19.77
CA GLU A 405 24.09 24.48 18.32
C GLU A 405 22.98 23.58 17.76
N SER A 406 21.77 24.14 17.59
CA SER A 406 20.68 23.46 16.89
C SER A 406 21.14 23.06 15.48
N PRO A 407 20.93 21.82 15.01
CA PRO A 407 21.19 21.46 13.63
C PRO A 407 20.41 22.41 12.72
N CYS A 408 21.12 23.31 12.04
CA CYS A 408 20.55 24.23 11.05
C CYS A 408 19.93 23.48 9.84
N LEU A 409 20.01 22.15 9.86
CA LEU A 409 19.40 21.15 8.96
C LEU A 409 17.88 21.14 8.95
N MET A 410 17.23 21.54 10.04
CA MET A 410 15.80 21.32 10.24
C MET A 410 14.97 22.51 9.77
N SER A 411 14.96 22.75 8.45
CA SER A 411 13.75 23.32 7.84
C SER A 411 12.72 22.20 7.84
N PHE A 412 11.86 22.19 8.86
CA PHE A 412 10.59 21.48 8.79
C PHE A 412 9.76 22.20 7.73
N ASP A 413 10.08 21.98 6.46
CA ASP A 413 9.28 22.52 5.36
C ASP A 413 7.99 21.74 5.31
N GLN A 414 7.04 22.23 6.11
CA GLN A 414 5.70 22.37 5.61
C GLN A 414 5.84 23.22 4.36
N LEU A 415 5.82 22.58 3.18
CA LEU A 415 5.62 23.30 1.93
C LEU A 415 4.49 24.28 2.21
N SER A 416 4.78 25.59 2.21
CA SER A 416 3.78 26.62 2.46
C SER A 416 2.88 26.68 1.22
N ILE A 417 2.11 25.62 1.01
CA ILE A 417 1.17 25.45 -0.08
C ILE A 417 -0.03 26.27 0.34
N ASN A 418 0.04 27.57 0.06
CA ASN A 418 -1.04 28.56 0.14
C ASN A 418 -2.17 28.18 1.10
N GLY A 419 -1.96 28.44 2.39
CA GLY A 419 -2.89 28.13 3.48
C GLY A 419 -4.18 28.96 3.51
N ASP A 420 -4.60 29.61 2.42
CA ASP A 420 -5.65 30.63 2.48
C ASP A 420 -7.04 30.19 2.01
N HIS A 421 -7.23 28.93 1.63
CA HIS A 421 -8.56 28.42 1.27
C HIS A 421 -8.90 27.13 2.02
N ALA A 422 -8.98 27.20 3.35
CA ALA A 422 -9.73 26.22 4.13
C ALA A 422 -11.23 26.34 3.74
N GLY A 423 -11.61 25.67 2.66
CA GLY A 423 -12.97 25.66 2.14
C GLY A 423 -13.97 25.14 3.17
N GLU A 424 -15.24 25.46 3.00
CA GLU A 424 -16.32 25.05 3.92
C GLU A 424 -16.36 23.52 4.18
N GLY A 425 -15.95 22.71 3.20
CA GLY A 425 -15.85 21.25 3.36
C GLY A 425 -14.82 20.80 4.38
N PHE A 426 -13.67 21.48 4.47
CA PHE A 426 -12.62 21.17 5.44
C PHE A 426 -13.11 21.43 6.88
N LYS A 427 -13.81 22.55 7.10
CA LYS A 427 -14.40 22.89 8.40
C LYS A 427 -15.45 21.87 8.83
N TRP A 428 -16.28 21.40 7.90
CA TRP A 428 -17.28 20.38 8.20
C TRP A 428 -16.64 19.03 8.56
N ASN A 429 -15.61 18.60 7.82
CA ASN A 429 -14.90 17.35 8.13
C ASN A 429 -14.36 17.36 9.57
N LEU A 430 -13.66 18.44 9.97
CA LEU A 430 -13.16 18.60 11.34
C LEU A 430 -14.29 18.55 12.37
N GLN A 431 -15.40 19.26 12.12
CA GLN A 431 -16.51 19.29 13.06
C GLN A 431 -17.19 17.92 13.23
N ILE A 432 -17.38 17.15 12.15
CA ILE A 432 -17.91 15.79 12.25
C ILE A 432 -16.95 14.90 13.04
N LEU A 433 -15.64 14.98 12.76
CA LEU A 433 -14.66 14.20 13.52
C LEU A 433 -14.71 14.53 15.02
N SER A 434 -14.80 15.82 15.39
CA SER A 434 -14.95 16.23 16.79
C SER A 434 -16.23 15.67 17.42
N ASN A 435 -17.38 15.77 16.72
CA ASN A 435 -18.65 15.24 17.23
C ASN A 435 -18.60 13.71 17.41
N GLU A 436 -18.03 12.98 16.45
CA GLU A 436 -17.86 11.52 16.56
C GLU A 436 -16.93 11.15 17.73
N ILE A 437 -15.83 11.88 17.92
CA ILE A 437 -14.92 11.66 19.07
C ILE A 437 -15.67 11.82 20.39
N GLU A 438 -16.47 12.89 20.53
CA GLU A 438 -17.28 13.11 21.73
C GLU A 438 -18.29 11.98 21.94
N LEU A 439 -19.00 11.59 20.88
CA LEU A 439 -19.97 10.49 20.92
C LEU A 439 -19.34 9.18 21.40
N PHE A 440 -18.20 8.78 20.85
CA PHE A 440 -17.53 7.53 21.24
C PHE A 440 -16.81 7.60 22.60
N ARG A 441 -16.45 8.79 23.08
CA ARG A 441 -15.98 8.98 24.46
C ARG A 441 -17.13 8.85 25.47
N GLU A 442 -18.31 9.36 25.15
CA GLU A 442 -19.49 9.25 26.02
C GLU A 442 -20.05 7.82 26.07
N PHE A 443 -19.97 7.10 24.95
CA PHE A 443 -20.46 5.73 24.83
C PHE A 443 -19.68 4.70 25.67
N ASN A 444 -18.60 5.11 26.35
CA ASN A 444 -17.55 4.29 26.98
C ASN A 444 -17.99 2.90 27.47
N ASP A 445 -17.85 1.89 26.59
CA ASP A 445 -17.85 0.47 26.93
C ASP A 445 -16.39 0.00 27.00
N GLU A 446 -15.87 -0.08 28.23
CA GLU A 446 -14.47 -0.41 28.52
C GLU A 446 -14.03 -1.78 27.96
N ASP A 447 -14.97 -2.69 27.75
CA ASP A 447 -14.72 -4.05 27.25
C ASP A 447 -14.90 -4.17 25.73
N SER A 448 -15.41 -3.12 25.06
CA SER A 448 -15.65 -3.14 23.62
C SER A 448 -14.42 -2.73 22.81
N LYS A 449 -13.76 -3.73 22.21
CA LYS A 449 -12.64 -3.49 21.28
C LYS A 449 -13.01 -2.63 20.07
N PHE A 450 -14.27 -2.67 19.63
CA PHE A 450 -14.70 -1.90 18.46
C PHE A 450 -14.83 -0.41 18.79
N VAL A 451 -15.33 -0.08 19.98
CA VAL A 451 -15.41 1.31 20.47
C VAL A 451 -14.01 1.88 20.62
N LYS A 452 -13.11 1.20 21.33
CA LYS A 452 -11.72 1.65 21.53
C LYS A 452 -10.96 1.81 20.21
N LEU A 453 -11.11 0.86 19.28
CA LEU A 453 -10.47 0.94 17.96
C LEU A 453 -11.04 2.07 17.10
N THR A 454 -12.35 2.30 17.16
CA THR A 454 -13.01 3.38 16.41
C THR A 454 -12.58 4.74 16.94
N LEU A 455 -12.55 4.91 18.27
CA LEU A 455 -12.07 6.12 18.93
C LEU A 455 -10.60 6.39 18.57
N ALA A 456 -9.71 5.39 18.65
CA ALA A 456 -8.31 5.54 18.26
C ALA A 456 -8.16 6.03 16.81
N ARG A 457 -8.95 5.48 15.88
CA ARG A 457 -8.93 5.90 14.46
C ARG A 457 -9.47 7.30 14.25
N LEU A 458 -10.54 7.69 14.96
CA LEU A 458 -11.10 9.04 14.90
C LEU A 458 -10.11 10.09 15.41
N LEU A 459 -9.44 9.81 16.52
CA LEU A 459 -8.41 10.69 17.09
C LEU A 459 -7.23 10.87 16.13
N VAL A 460 -6.74 9.78 15.53
CA VAL A 460 -5.68 9.82 14.50
C VAL A 460 -6.13 10.61 13.27
N ALA A 461 -7.35 10.35 12.79
CA ALA A 461 -7.93 11.08 11.65
C ALA A 461 -8.03 12.58 11.92
N HIS A 462 -8.47 12.97 13.11
CA HIS A 462 -8.56 14.36 13.52
C HIS A 462 -7.18 15.03 13.53
N ASP A 463 -6.16 14.41 14.16
CA ASP A 463 -4.79 14.94 14.21
C ASP A 463 -4.14 15.05 12.82
N LEU A 464 -4.51 14.17 11.88
CA LEU A 464 -4.05 14.25 10.49
C LEU A 464 -4.72 15.39 9.70
N MET A 465 -5.96 15.74 10.03
CA MET A 465 -6.71 16.77 9.32
C MET A 465 -6.35 18.19 9.76
N VAL A 466 -5.98 18.40 11.03
CA VAL A 466 -5.64 19.74 11.53
C VAL A 466 -4.39 20.28 10.79
N PRO A 467 -4.43 21.49 10.19
CA PRO A 467 -3.28 22.00 9.46
C PRO A 467 -2.15 22.33 10.42
N ASN A 468 -0.92 21.96 10.10
CA ASN A 468 0.27 22.21 10.93
C ASN A 468 0.70 23.70 10.99
N GLY A 469 -0.23 24.65 10.77
CA GLY A 469 0.06 26.07 10.54
C GLY A 469 0.32 26.94 11.77
N SER A 470 0.51 26.37 12.96
CA SER A 470 0.98 27.14 14.13
C SER A 470 2.12 26.39 14.80
N HIS A 471 3.21 27.10 15.06
CA HIS A 471 4.47 26.60 15.62
C HIS A 471 4.35 25.97 17.03
N ASN A 472 3.14 25.63 17.51
CA ASN A 472 2.87 25.07 18.83
C ASN A 472 1.77 23.98 18.85
N HIS A 473 1.30 23.46 17.70
CA HIS A 473 0.30 22.39 17.73
C HIS A 473 0.93 21.01 17.97
N ILE A 474 1.08 20.68 19.25
CA ILE A 474 1.26 19.31 19.74
C ILE A 474 0.06 18.49 19.27
N LYS A 475 0.29 17.35 18.61
CA LYS A 475 -0.74 16.35 18.31
C LYS A 475 -1.40 15.91 19.61
N SER A 476 -2.54 16.51 19.93
CA SER A 476 -3.10 16.49 21.27
C SER A 476 -3.59 15.12 21.69
N HIS A 477 -3.85 14.23 20.74
CA HIS A 477 -4.45 12.92 21.00
C HIS A 477 -3.48 11.75 20.96
N SER A 478 -2.21 11.96 20.59
CA SER A 478 -1.24 10.86 20.44
C SER A 478 -1.11 10.00 21.71
N GLY A 479 -1.05 10.62 22.89
CA GLY A 479 -0.97 9.89 24.16
C GLY A 479 -2.21 9.05 24.48
N GLU A 480 -3.41 9.57 24.19
CA GLU A 480 -4.67 8.83 24.34
C GLU A 480 -4.72 7.64 23.39
N VAL A 481 -4.35 7.84 22.12
CA VAL A 481 -4.32 6.80 21.10
C VAL A 481 -3.35 5.67 21.46
N LEU A 482 -2.16 5.99 21.96
CA LEU A 482 -1.18 4.98 22.40
C LEU A 482 -1.76 4.13 23.55
N THR A 483 -2.46 4.77 24.50
CA THR A 483 -3.12 4.08 25.62
C THR A 483 -4.25 3.17 25.14
N LEU A 484 -5.06 3.63 24.17
CA LEU A 484 -6.13 2.82 23.56
C LEU A 484 -5.56 1.57 22.88
N TYR A 485 -4.44 1.69 22.16
CA TYR A 485 -3.79 0.52 21.55
C TYR A 485 -3.21 -0.44 22.59
N ASP A 486 -2.64 0.06 23.69
CA ASP A 486 -2.20 -0.80 24.80
C ASP A 486 -3.34 -1.62 25.41
N ASP A 487 -4.52 -1.04 25.53
CA ASP A 487 -5.71 -1.74 26.00
C ASP A 487 -6.25 -2.73 24.96
N LEU A 488 -6.28 -2.34 23.68
CA LEU A 488 -6.68 -3.24 22.59
C LEU A 488 -5.79 -4.48 22.50
N MET A 489 -4.49 -4.35 22.74
CA MET A 489 -3.57 -5.49 22.79
C MET A 489 -3.90 -6.48 23.93
N LYS A 490 -4.48 -6.00 25.04
CA LYS A 490 -4.93 -6.85 26.15
C LYS A 490 -6.30 -7.46 25.87
N LEU A 491 -7.22 -6.68 25.29
CA LEU A 491 -8.60 -7.10 25.00
C LEU A 491 -8.70 -8.07 23.81
N ASP A 492 -7.87 -7.88 22.78
CA ASP A 492 -7.84 -8.69 21.57
C ASP A 492 -6.41 -9.16 21.23
N PRO A 493 -5.86 -10.12 22.00
CA PRO A 493 -4.50 -10.61 21.81
C PRO A 493 -4.30 -11.29 20.44
N SER A 494 -5.37 -11.73 19.79
CA SER A 494 -5.30 -12.35 18.46
C SER A 494 -4.91 -11.34 17.36
N HIS A 495 -5.17 -10.05 17.58
CA HIS A 495 -4.80 -8.96 16.69
C HIS A 495 -3.68 -8.07 17.25
N LYS A 496 -2.99 -8.53 18.31
CA LYS A 496 -1.91 -7.77 18.97
C LYS A 496 -0.95 -7.11 17.98
N ARG A 497 -0.48 -7.88 17.00
CA ARG A 497 0.47 -7.41 15.99
C ARG A 497 -0.06 -6.24 15.16
N TYR A 498 -1.34 -6.26 14.80
CA TYR A 498 -1.98 -5.15 14.10
C TYR A 498 -1.94 -3.88 14.96
N TYR A 499 -2.26 -3.99 16.25
CA TYR A 499 -2.21 -2.84 17.16
C TYR A 499 -0.79 -2.33 17.40
N GLU A 500 0.22 -3.20 17.51
CA GLU A 500 1.63 -2.78 17.60
C GLU A 500 2.08 -1.99 16.35
N ASP A 501 1.62 -2.40 15.16
CA ASP A 501 1.91 -1.70 13.91
C ASP A 501 1.25 -0.32 13.88
N GLU A 502 -0.02 -0.20 14.26
CA GLU A 502 -0.73 1.09 14.32
C GLU A 502 -0.13 2.00 15.42
N GLN A 503 0.25 1.44 16.57
CA GLN A 503 0.92 2.16 17.64
C GLN A 503 2.27 2.72 17.18
N SER A 504 3.05 1.93 16.43
CA SER A 504 4.33 2.36 15.84
C SER A 504 4.13 3.52 14.85
N MET A 505 3.06 3.49 14.05
CA MET A 505 2.73 4.59 13.12
C MET A 505 2.44 5.89 13.88
N VAL A 506 1.64 5.83 14.95
CA VAL A 506 1.30 6.99 15.79
C VAL A 506 2.53 7.53 16.50
N LEU A 507 3.38 6.64 17.05
CA LEU A 507 4.62 7.03 17.71
C LEU A 507 5.60 7.70 16.74
N MET A 508 5.82 7.12 15.56
CA MET A 508 6.66 7.72 14.52
C MET A 508 6.14 9.08 14.09
N ASP A 509 4.83 9.21 13.96
CA ASP A 509 4.19 10.46 13.61
C ASP A 509 4.37 11.51 14.72
N GLN A 510 4.20 11.14 15.99
CA GLN A 510 4.47 12.01 17.14
C GLN A 510 5.94 12.47 17.19
N LEU A 511 6.89 11.56 17.00
CA LEU A 511 8.33 11.84 17.07
C LEU A 511 8.82 12.74 15.92
N THR A 512 8.22 12.61 14.75
CA THR A 512 8.68 13.29 13.53
C THR A 512 7.86 14.52 13.14
N SER A 513 6.75 14.81 13.83
CA SER A 513 5.90 15.97 13.50
C SER A 513 6.34 17.28 14.16
N ASP A 514 7.08 17.19 15.26
CA ASP A 514 7.56 18.33 16.02
C ASP A 514 9.10 18.38 16.02
N LYS A 515 9.65 19.58 15.81
CA LYS A 515 11.09 19.80 15.72
C LYS A 515 11.79 19.53 17.05
N ASP A 516 11.19 19.96 18.16
CA ASP A 516 11.77 19.80 19.49
C ASP A 516 11.74 18.33 19.95
N SER A 517 10.80 17.55 19.43
CA SER A 517 10.74 16.11 19.63
C SER A 517 11.78 15.39 18.76
N LEU A 518 11.87 15.73 17.48
CA LEU A 518 12.79 15.09 16.53
C LEU A 518 14.27 15.35 16.87
N ILE A 519 14.60 16.57 17.33
CA ILE A 519 15.98 16.95 17.64
C ILE A 519 16.56 16.16 18.82
N LYS A 520 15.73 15.69 19.77
CA LYS A 520 16.15 14.83 20.89
C LYS A 520 16.68 13.47 20.41
N HIS A 521 16.26 13.06 19.23
CA HIS A 521 16.71 11.84 18.57
C HIS A 521 17.82 12.10 17.56
N CYS A 522 18.29 13.34 17.39
CA CYS A 522 19.41 13.66 16.51
C CYS A 522 20.71 13.67 17.31
N TRP A 523 21.63 12.79 16.94
CA TRP A 523 22.91 12.61 17.61
C TRP A 523 24.05 13.03 16.71
N GLN A 524 25.03 13.71 17.31
CA GLN A 524 26.30 13.93 16.64
C GLN A 524 27.15 12.67 16.76
N PHE A 525 27.59 12.15 15.62
CA PHE A 525 28.51 11.03 15.55
C PHE A 525 29.94 11.59 15.45
N ASP A 526 30.71 11.43 16.52
CA ASP A 526 32.13 11.78 16.59
C ASP A 526 33.00 10.51 16.45
N GLU A 527 33.85 10.47 15.43
CA GLU A 527 34.81 9.38 15.23
C GLU A 527 36.05 9.63 16.11
N PRO A 528 36.44 8.72 17.02
CA PRO A 528 37.31 9.06 18.16
C PRO A 528 38.80 9.31 17.85
N THR A 529 39.29 9.15 16.61
CA THR A 529 40.75 9.11 16.37
C THR A 529 41.32 9.87 15.17
N SER A 530 40.52 10.60 14.38
CA SER A 530 41.06 11.37 13.25
C SER A 530 41.05 12.88 13.50
N SER A 531 42.23 13.51 13.44
CA SER A 531 42.42 14.96 13.62
C SER A 531 41.96 15.80 12.41
N SER A 532 41.14 15.22 11.55
CA SER A 532 40.60 15.84 10.34
C SER A 532 39.33 15.08 9.97
N PHE A 533 38.17 15.76 9.92
CA PHE A 533 36.84 15.28 9.48
C PHE A 533 35.92 14.79 10.62
N HIS A 534 34.59 14.90 10.62
CA HIS A 534 33.51 15.58 9.88
C HIS A 534 32.24 15.35 10.76
N ARG A 535 31.50 16.37 11.24
CA ARG A 535 30.35 16.13 12.18
C ARG A 535 29.17 15.42 11.49
N GLN A 536 28.85 14.16 11.73
CA GLN A 536 27.67 13.53 11.11
C GLN A 536 26.44 13.59 12.05
N TYR A 537 25.25 13.84 11.50
CA TYR A 537 24.00 13.77 12.26
C TYR A 537 23.33 12.41 12.01
N CYS A 538 23.22 11.62 13.06
CA CYS A 538 22.50 10.35 13.08
C CYS A 538 21.11 10.58 13.67
N LEU A 539 20.06 10.14 12.98
CA LEU A 539 18.73 10.04 13.57
C LEU A 539 18.63 8.69 14.29
N ARG A 540 18.49 8.74 15.62
CA ARG A 540 18.52 7.59 16.52
C ARG A 540 17.12 7.27 17.05
N LEU A 541 16.54 6.21 16.48
CA LEU A 541 15.21 5.69 16.78
C LEU A 541 15.29 4.26 17.34
N ASN A 542 16.35 3.96 18.10
CA ASN A 542 16.55 2.67 18.75
C ASN A 542 15.73 2.54 20.05
N ASP A 543 15.48 1.30 20.50
CA ASP A 543 14.82 1.01 21.79
C ASP A 543 13.41 1.63 21.95
N LEU A 544 12.70 1.84 20.84
CA LEU A 544 11.35 2.42 20.82
C LEU A 544 10.24 1.36 20.69
N SER A 545 10.61 0.07 20.65
CA SER A 545 9.69 -1.06 20.43
C SER A 545 8.90 -0.99 19.11
N LEU A 546 9.43 -0.30 18.09
CA LEU A 546 8.78 -0.12 16.79
C LEU A 546 8.63 -1.46 16.07
N THR A 547 7.42 -1.80 15.63
CA THR A 547 7.18 -2.94 14.72
C THR A 547 7.10 -2.50 13.26
N ARG A 548 6.79 -1.22 13.01
CA ARG A 548 6.62 -0.62 11.69
C ARG A 548 7.19 0.79 11.59
N ILE A 549 7.71 1.14 10.41
CA ILE A 549 8.22 2.48 10.10
C ILE A 549 7.10 3.33 9.49
N GLY A 550 6.90 4.53 10.03
CA GLY A 550 5.87 5.49 9.60
C GLY A 550 6.44 6.89 9.37
N SER A 551 5.60 7.78 8.82
CA SER A 551 5.91 9.22 8.64
C SER A 551 7.26 9.55 7.97
N VAL A 552 7.73 8.69 7.06
CA VAL A 552 9.01 8.86 6.33
C VAL A 552 9.09 10.20 5.56
N LYS A 553 7.94 10.76 5.18
CA LYS A 553 7.79 12.09 4.57
C LYS A 553 8.46 13.22 5.39
N ASN A 554 8.56 13.07 6.71
CA ASN A 554 9.12 14.08 7.61
C ASN A 554 10.66 13.97 7.76
N ILE A 555 11.26 12.87 7.28
CA ILE A 555 12.67 12.51 7.51
C ILE A 555 13.43 12.20 6.22
N LEU A 556 12.97 12.71 5.07
CA LEU A 556 13.60 12.49 3.75
C LEU A 556 15.06 12.96 3.67
N TRP A 557 15.47 13.85 4.58
CA TRP A 557 16.83 14.40 4.68
C TRP A 557 17.83 13.45 5.38
N VAL A 558 17.35 12.37 6.02
CA VAL A 558 18.18 11.50 6.85
C VAL A 558 19.19 10.71 6.02
N GLN A 559 20.44 10.71 6.50
CA GLN A 559 21.57 10.01 5.87
C GLN A 559 22.10 8.86 6.74
N MET A 560 22.03 9.00 8.05
CA MET A 560 22.42 7.98 9.01
C MET A 560 21.23 7.72 9.94
N LEU A 561 20.73 6.50 9.91
CA LEU A 561 19.54 6.08 10.65
C LEU A 561 19.86 4.87 11.51
N ASP A 562 19.62 5.01 12.81
CA ASP A 562 19.72 3.92 13.76
C ASP A 562 18.32 3.49 14.21
N LEU A 563 17.92 2.28 13.80
CA LEU A 563 16.68 1.60 14.14
C LEU A 563 16.94 0.33 14.96
N SER A 564 18.12 0.22 15.57
CA SER A 564 18.50 -0.97 16.35
C SER A 564 17.59 -1.21 17.56
N HIS A 565 17.55 -2.44 18.07
CA HIS A 565 16.80 -2.78 19.28
C HIS A 565 15.29 -2.43 19.19
N ASN A 566 14.68 -2.76 18.06
CA ASN A 566 13.23 -2.63 17.83
C ASN A 566 12.61 -4.00 17.52
N LYS A 567 11.40 -4.02 16.99
CA LYS A 567 10.63 -5.24 16.64
C LYS A 567 10.26 -5.25 15.15
N LEU A 568 11.06 -4.60 14.31
CA LEU A 568 10.79 -4.46 12.88
C LEU A 568 10.87 -5.83 12.20
N HIS A 569 9.90 -6.12 11.35
CA HIS A 569 9.89 -7.32 10.52
C HIS A 569 10.23 -7.02 9.05
N SER A 570 10.08 -5.77 8.62
CA SER A 570 10.33 -5.30 7.26
C SER A 570 10.78 -3.84 7.25
N VAL A 571 11.50 -3.45 6.20
CA VAL A 571 12.01 -2.09 5.98
C VAL A 571 11.19 -1.29 4.95
N GLU A 572 9.97 -1.76 4.64
CA GLU A 572 9.03 -1.07 3.74
C GLU A 572 8.79 0.38 4.19
N GLY A 573 8.92 1.32 3.25
CA GLY A 573 8.88 2.76 3.47
C GLY A 573 10.26 3.43 3.45
N LEU A 574 11.33 2.72 3.81
CA LEU A 574 12.69 3.29 3.83
C LEU A 574 13.23 3.63 2.43
N GLU A 575 12.67 3.04 1.37
CA GLU A 575 13.02 3.39 -0.01
C GLU A 575 12.80 4.87 -0.33
N ALA A 576 11.97 5.60 0.42
CA ALA A 576 11.82 7.05 0.25
C ALA A 576 13.07 7.85 0.68
N LEU A 577 13.94 7.27 1.52
CA LEU A 577 15.12 7.93 2.09
C LEU A 577 16.32 7.84 1.14
N GLN A 578 16.24 8.48 -0.02
CA GLN A 578 17.25 8.37 -1.10
C GLN A 578 18.66 8.89 -0.73
N LEU A 579 18.79 9.58 0.41
CA LEU A 579 20.05 10.04 0.98
C LEU A 579 20.66 9.07 1.99
N LEU A 580 19.92 8.03 2.39
CA LEU A 580 20.34 7.10 3.43
C LEU A 580 21.61 6.35 3.00
N ALA A 581 22.70 6.61 3.71
CA ALA A 581 24.02 6.05 3.49
C ALA A 581 24.38 4.99 4.54
N CYS A 582 23.97 5.21 5.79
CA CYS A 582 24.25 4.34 6.93
C CYS A 582 22.95 3.92 7.62
N LEU A 583 22.72 2.62 7.74
CA LEU A 583 21.51 2.07 8.33
C LEU A 583 21.84 0.98 9.36
N ASN A 584 21.42 1.17 10.60
CA ASN A 584 21.46 0.15 11.65
C ASN A 584 20.05 -0.45 11.87
N LEU A 585 19.92 -1.75 11.63
CA LEU A 585 18.73 -2.56 11.89
C LEU A 585 19.04 -3.71 12.85
N SER A 586 20.17 -3.65 13.58
CA SER A 586 20.57 -4.72 14.47
C SER A 586 19.52 -4.97 15.58
N ASN A 587 19.42 -6.20 16.07
CA ASN A 587 18.47 -6.55 17.14
C ASN A 587 17.01 -6.21 16.77
N ASN A 588 16.54 -6.71 15.63
CA ASN A 588 15.16 -6.62 15.16
C ASN A 588 14.59 -8.03 14.88
N GLN A 589 13.41 -8.11 14.24
CA GLN A 589 12.70 -9.36 13.95
C GLN A 589 12.59 -9.67 12.45
N ILE A 590 13.55 -9.18 11.65
CA ILE A 590 13.58 -9.40 10.20
C ILE A 590 13.94 -10.85 9.92
N SER A 591 13.06 -11.59 9.24
CA SER A 591 13.18 -13.05 9.08
C SER A 591 13.60 -13.51 7.67
N SER A 592 13.49 -12.64 6.68
CA SER A 592 13.68 -12.97 5.25
C SER A 592 14.41 -11.86 4.50
N PHE A 593 15.10 -12.21 3.40
CA PHE A 593 15.70 -11.23 2.48
C PHE A 593 14.65 -10.45 1.69
N THR A 594 13.46 -11.03 1.45
CA THR A 594 12.34 -10.30 0.82
C THR A 594 11.87 -9.13 1.66
N ALA A 595 12.06 -9.18 2.98
CA ALA A 595 11.72 -8.09 3.88
C ALA A 595 12.70 -6.90 3.78
N LEU A 596 13.88 -7.11 3.19
CA LEU A 596 14.93 -6.13 2.92
C LEU A 596 14.92 -5.62 1.47
N GLU A 597 14.05 -6.15 0.61
CA GLU A 597 13.97 -5.77 -0.80
C GLU A 597 13.88 -4.26 -1.07
N PRO A 598 13.16 -3.44 -0.28
CA PRO A 598 13.11 -2.00 -0.51
C PRO A 598 14.47 -1.31 -0.51
N LEU A 599 15.47 -1.87 0.18
CA LEU A 599 16.83 -1.31 0.21
C LEU A 599 17.50 -1.30 -1.16
N LYS A 600 17.08 -2.15 -2.11
CA LYS A 600 17.59 -2.15 -3.49
C LYS A 600 17.38 -0.81 -4.20
N LEU A 601 16.39 -0.02 -3.76
CA LEU A 601 16.06 1.29 -4.33
C LEU A 601 16.93 2.41 -3.75
N LEU A 602 17.77 2.13 -2.75
CA LEU A 602 18.63 3.11 -2.09
C LEU A 602 20.01 3.15 -2.74
N SER A 603 20.20 4.01 -3.73
CA SER A 603 21.48 4.15 -4.44
C SER A 603 22.63 4.66 -3.56
N SER A 604 22.31 5.34 -2.47
CA SER A 604 23.26 5.98 -1.56
C SER A 604 23.72 5.07 -0.42
N LEU A 605 23.07 3.93 -0.19
CA LEU A 605 23.38 3.04 0.93
C LEU A 605 24.78 2.43 0.79
N ARG A 606 25.59 2.53 1.85
CA ARG A 606 26.98 2.03 1.91
C ARG A 606 27.23 1.17 3.14
N VAL A 607 26.65 1.52 4.28
CA VAL A 607 26.81 0.81 5.54
C VAL A 607 25.46 0.23 5.95
N LEU A 608 25.42 -1.09 6.16
CA LEU A 608 24.23 -1.79 6.60
C LEU A 608 24.56 -2.75 7.74
N ASP A 609 23.95 -2.53 8.90
CA ASP A 609 23.95 -3.49 10.01
C ASP A 609 22.57 -4.15 10.11
N VAL A 610 22.50 -5.46 9.87
CA VAL A 610 21.32 -6.31 10.05
C VAL A 610 21.61 -7.44 11.05
N SER A 611 22.60 -7.26 11.92
CA SER A 611 22.99 -8.26 12.89
C SER A 611 21.89 -8.58 13.90
N PHE A 612 21.93 -9.79 14.48
CA PHE A 612 20.97 -10.24 15.50
C PHE A 612 19.50 -10.09 15.07
N ASN A 613 19.21 -10.49 13.83
CA ASN A 613 17.85 -10.66 13.32
C ASN A 613 17.56 -12.17 13.15
N MET A 614 16.50 -12.52 12.43
CA MET A 614 16.09 -13.90 12.15
C MET A 614 16.26 -14.27 10.67
N ILE A 615 17.12 -13.56 9.93
CA ILE A 615 17.25 -13.74 8.48
C ILE A 615 17.69 -15.17 8.17
N GLY A 616 16.94 -15.84 7.30
CA GLY A 616 17.17 -17.22 6.90
C GLY A 616 16.53 -18.27 7.82
N ALA A 617 15.77 -17.86 8.84
CA ALA A 617 14.97 -18.78 9.66
C ALA A 617 13.75 -19.33 8.88
N HIS A 618 13.25 -18.56 7.90
CA HIS A 618 12.12 -18.92 7.05
C HIS A 618 12.44 -18.63 5.59
N THR A 619 12.01 -19.51 4.69
CA THR A 619 12.17 -19.34 3.23
C THR A 619 11.14 -18.41 2.60
N ILE A 620 10.08 -18.06 3.33
CA ILE A 620 9.02 -17.16 2.87
C ILE A 620 8.71 -16.19 4.02
N ASP A 621 8.68 -14.91 3.71
CA ASP A 621 8.20 -13.89 4.64
C ASP A 621 6.68 -14.00 4.82
N THR A 622 6.27 -14.72 5.87
CA THR A 622 4.87 -14.76 6.33
C THR A 622 4.56 -13.61 7.29
N THR A 623 5.54 -12.73 7.50
CA THR A 623 5.54 -11.67 8.51
C THR A 623 5.49 -10.27 7.91
N ARG A 624 5.23 -10.13 6.60
CA ARG A 624 4.98 -8.81 6.02
C ARG A 624 3.73 -8.18 6.68
N TYR A 625 3.74 -6.85 6.79
CA TYR A 625 2.69 -6.06 7.45
C TYR A 625 1.29 -6.52 7.04
N LEU A 626 0.41 -6.73 8.02
CA LEU A 626 -0.99 -7.10 7.77
C LEU A 626 -1.75 -5.97 7.05
N CYS A 627 -1.26 -4.74 7.19
CA CYS A 627 -1.78 -3.55 6.53
C CYS A 627 -0.78 -3.04 5.49
N SER A 628 -1.23 -2.82 4.26
CA SER A 628 -0.42 -2.26 3.18
C SER A 628 0.18 -0.90 3.58
N SER A 629 1.48 -0.68 3.34
CA SER A 629 2.03 0.69 3.31
C SER A 629 1.54 1.43 2.06
N PRO A 630 1.44 2.77 2.08
CA PRO A 630 1.33 3.57 0.85
C PRO A 630 2.49 3.30 -0.13
N LEU A 631 3.61 2.78 0.37
CA LEU A 631 4.79 2.37 -0.38
C LEU A 631 4.91 0.83 -0.46
N SER A 632 3.79 0.10 -0.39
CA SER A 632 3.80 -1.37 -0.47
C SER A 632 4.29 -1.84 -1.83
N HIS A 633 5.46 -2.47 -1.83
CA HIS A 633 6.04 -3.09 -3.00
C HIS A 633 5.38 -4.45 -3.27
N THR A 634 4.72 -4.57 -4.43
CA THR A 634 4.45 -5.88 -5.00
C THR A 634 5.75 -6.46 -5.54
N LEU A 635 6.12 -7.66 -5.09
CA LEU A 635 7.19 -8.45 -5.71
C LEU A 635 6.89 -8.54 -7.21
N ASP A 636 7.65 -7.82 -8.03
CA ASP A 636 7.47 -7.87 -9.48
C ASP A 636 8.04 -9.19 -9.97
N ALA A 637 7.15 -10.18 -10.12
CA ALA A 637 7.49 -11.50 -10.64
C ALA A 637 8.14 -11.44 -12.03
N LYS A 638 8.05 -10.31 -12.75
CA LYS A 638 8.71 -10.11 -14.06
C LYS A 638 10.21 -9.87 -13.92
N GLN A 639 10.69 -9.29 -12.83
CA GLN A 639 12.14 -9.11 -12.60
C GLN A 639 12.86 -10.42 -12.23
N LEU A 640 12.12 -11.47 -11.85
CA LEU A 640 12.67 -12.82 -11.62
C LEU A 640 13.07 -13.56 -12.89
N ASN A 641 12.67 -13.08 -14.08
CA ASN A 641 12.95 -13.72 -15.38
C ASN A 641 14.25 -13.24 -16.05
N VAL A 642 15.14 -12.53 -15.34
CA VAL A 642 16.45 -12.14 -15.91
C VAL A 642 17.37 -13.38 -15.94
N GLY A 643 17.43 -13.98 -17.14
CA GLY A 643 18.40 -14.97 -17.65
C GLY A 643 19.36 -15.61 -16.66
N TYR A 644 18.97 -16.77 -16.11
CA TYR A 644 19.92 -17.72 -15.54
C TYR A 644 20.52 -18.56 -16.67
N GLU A 645 21.62 -18.07 -17.26
CA GLU A 645 22.55 -18.98 -17.92
C GLU A 645 23.33 -19.76 -16.85
N LYS A 646 23.42 -21.07 -17.06
CA LYS A 646 24.00 -22.09 -16.15
C LYS A 646 25.20 -21.59 -15.33
N GLU A 647 24.98 -21.26 -14.07
CA GLU A 647 26.03 -21.26 -13.05
C GLU A 647 25.52 -21.96 -11.79
N THR A 648 26.25 -23.03 -11.43
CA THR A 648 26.24 -23.89 -10.23
C THR A 648 24.95 -24.12 -9.44
N THR A 649 24.74 -25.39 -9.08
CA THR A 649 23.58 -25.94 -8.34
C THR A 649 23.30 -25.28 -6.97
N GLU A 650 24.18 -24.43 -6.44
CA GLU A 650 24.00 -23.71 -5.16
C GLU A 650 23.21 -22.39 -5.31
N VAL A 651 23.04 -21.86 -6.53
CA VAL A 651 22.33 -20.59 -6.79
C VAL A 651 20.80 -20.73 -6.65
N CYS A 652 20.25 -21.93 -6.85
CA CYS A 652 18.81 -22.17 -6.77
C CYS A 652 18.25 -22.04 -5.33
N ASP A 653 19.05 -22.28 -4.30
CA ASP A 653 18.58 -22.28 -2.91
C ASP A 653 18.57 -20.89 -2.25
N ARG A 654 19.20 -19.85 -2.86
CA ARG A 654 19.29 -18.49 -2.29
C ARG A 654 19.17 -17.35 -3.30
N TRP A 655 18.26 -17.47 -4.27
CA TRP A 655 18.03 -16.44 -5.31
C TRP A 655 17.74 -15.04 -4.74
N GLU A 656 17.09 -14.96 -3.58
CA GLU A 656 16.73 -13.70 -2.91
C GLU A 656 17.96 -12.89 -2.49
N VAL A 657 18.99 -13.57 -1.99
CA VAL A 657 20.28 -12.95 -1.58
C VAL A 657 20.96 -12.35 -2.79
N THR A 658 21.02 -13.11 -3.88
CA THR A 658 21.62 -12.69 -5.14
C THR A 658 20.93 -11.45 -5.70
N LEU A 659 19.59 -11.43 -5.70
CA LEU A 659 18.83 -10.26 -6.18
C LEU A 659 19.01 -9.03 -5.31
N LEU A 660 19.09 -9.19 -3.98
CA LEU A 660 19.28 -8.08 -3.06
C LEU A 660 20.69 -7.49 -3.18
N PHE A 661 21.71 -8.31 -2.97
CA PHE A 661 23.08 -7.81 -2.85
C PHE A 661 23.69 -7.34 -4.17
N ARG A 662 23.32 -7.91 -5.32
CA ARG A 662 23.77 -7.38 -6.62
C ARG A 662 23.27 -5.96 -6.91
N ALA A 663 22.14 -5.56 -6.31
CA ALA A 663 21.60 -4.22 -6.45
C ALA A 663 22.25 -3.20 -5.50
N LEU A 664 22.95 -3.67 -4.46
CA LEU A 664 23.55 -2.82 -3.44
C LEU A 664 25.05 -2.58 -3.70
N ARG A 665 25.55 -1.44 -3.23
CA ARG A 665 26.98 -1.05 -3.32
C ARG A 665 27.55 -0.82 -1.93
N LEU A 666 27.41 -1.81 -1.05
CA LEU A 666 27.84 -1.71 0.34
C LEU A 666 29.37 -1.71 0.46
N THR A 667 29.90 -0.87 1.34
CA THR A 667 31.30 -0.89 1.79
C THR A 667 31.43 -1.61 3.13
N GLN A 668 30.37 -1.66 3.92
CA GLN A 668 30.29 -2.38 5.19
C GLN A 668 28.96 -3.11 5.33
N LEU A 669 29.03 -4.37 5.78
CA LEU A 669 27.89 -5.22 6.10
C LEU A 669 28.13 -5.92 7.44
N ASP A 670 27.21 -5.78 8.38
CA ASP A 670 27.17 -6.56 9.61
C ASP A 670 25.91 -7.45 9.59
N ILE A 671 26.09 -8.77 9.67
CA ILE A 671 25.01 -9.77 9.56
C ILE A 671 25.14 -10.91 10.60
N LYS A 672 26.11 -10.83 11.50
CA LYS A 672 26.30 -11.77 12.61
C LYS A 672 25.00 -12.01 13.38
N GLY A 673 24.83 -13.23 13.90
CA GLY A 673 23.66 -13.59 14.73
C GLY A 673 22.37 -13.92 13.96
N ASN A 674 22.40 -13.94 12.62
CA ASN A 674 21.28 -14.43 11.81
C ASN A 674 21.39 -15.94 11.52
N ALA A 675 20.25 -16.61 11.30
CA ALA A 675 20.18 -18.04 10.98
C ALA A 675 20.84 -18.39 9.63
N VAL A 676 20.88 -17.43 8.70
CA VAL A 676 21.49 -17.57 7.38
C VAL A 676 23.01 -17.76 7.42
N LEU A 677 23.66 -17.32 8.50
CA LEU A 677 25.10 -17.17 8.61
C LEU A 677 25.81 -18.53 8.63
N ASN A 678 26.60 -18.80 7.60
CA ASN A 678 27.56 -19.91 7.55
C ASN A 678 28.75 -19.51 6.67
N GLU A 679 29.84 -20.28 6.69
CA GLU A 679 31.07 -19.95 5.94
C GLU A 679 30.81 -19.73 4.45
N LYS A 680 29.92 -20.52 3.85
CA LYS A 680 29.52 -20.38 2.44
C LYS A 680 28.84 -19.04 2.17
N PHE A 681 28.00 -18.55 3.09
CA PHE A 681 27.32 -17.28 2.95
C PHE A 681 28.30 -16.10 2.97
N SER A 682 29.31 -16.11 3.84
CA SER A 682 30.31 -15.03 3.90
C SER A 682 31.11 -14.91 2.60
N VAL A 683 31.46 -16.04 1.97
CA VAL A 683 32.09 -16.06 0.64
C VAL A 683 31.14 -15.47 -0.40
N LEU A 684 29.90 -15.97 -0.46
CA LEU A 684 28.88 -15.49 -1.39
C LEU A 684 28.62 -13.98 -1.25
N ALA A 685 28.51 -13.46 -0.02
CA ALA A 685 28.30 -12.03 0.23
C ALA A 685 29.48 -11.20 -0.29
N THR A 686 30.71 -11.67 -0.11
CA THR A 686 31.93 -11.00 -0.59
C THR A 686 32.04 -11.05 -2.12
N GLU A 687 31.52 -12.10 -2.77
CA GLU A 687 31.44 -12.20 -4.23
C GLU A 687 30.37 -11.26 -4.82
N LEU A 688 29.19 -11.20 -4.19
CA LEU A 688 28.07 -10.39 -4.67
C LEU A 688 28.24 -8.89 -4.40
N LEU A 689 29.02 -8.49 -3.39
CA LEU A 689 29.29 -7.11 -3.01
C LEU A 689 30.77 -6.74 -3.27
N PRO A 690 31.14 -6.35 -4.51
CA PRO A 690 32.54 -6.08 -4.85
C PRO A 690 33.13 -4.84 -4.16
N SER A 691 32.29 -3.92 -3.68
CA SER A 691 32.73 -2.75 -2.91
C SER A 691 32.96 -3.03 -1.43
N LEU A 692 32.65 -4.24 -0.94
CA LEU A 692 32.67 -4.57 0.48
C LEU A 692 34.10 -4.62 1.02
N LYS A 693 34.39 -3.75 1.99
CA LYS A 693 35.67 -3.67 2.72
C LYS A 693 35.58 -4.32 4.09
N TRP A 694 34.42 -4.21 4.74
CA TRP A 694 34.18 -4.68 6.10
C TRP A 694 32.99 -5.64 6.15
N LEU A 695 33.19 -6.82 6.75
CA LEU A 695 32.15 -7.82 7.02
C LEU A 695 32.22 -8.25 8.48
N ASP A 696 31.15 -8.04 9.25
CA ASP A 696 31.08 -8.35 10.68
C ASP A 696 32.28 -7.75 11.47
N GLY A 697 32.61 -6.49 11.16
CA GLY A 697 33.76 -5.77 11.70
C GLY A 697 35.15 -6.27 11.27
N LYS A 698 35.26 -7.31 10.43
CA LYS A 698 36.52 -7.81 9.89
C LYS A 698 36.78 -7.23 8.51
N ARG A 699 38.02 -6.82 8.26
CA ARG A 699 38.44 -6.38 6.94
C ARG A 699 38.53 -7.58 5.99
N VAL A 700 37.80 -7.51 4.88
CA VAL A 700 37.75 -8.57 3.85
C VAL A 700 38.49 -8.21 2.56
N ARG A 701 38.87 -6.94 2.37
CA ARG A 701 39.64 -6.43 1.22
C ARG A 701 40.64 -5.34 1.60
#